data_AF-A0A1A9UVW5-F1
#
_entry.id   AF-A0A1A9UVW5-F1
#
_cell.length_a   1.000
_cell.length_b   1.000
_cell.length_c   1.000
_cell.angle_alpha   90.00
_cell.angle_beta   90.00
_cell.angle_gamma   90.00
#
_symmetry.space_group_name_H-M   'P 1'
#
loop_
_entity.id
_entity.type
_entity.pdbx_description
1 polymer ?
#
loop_
_entity_poly.entity_id
_entity_poly.type
_entity_poly.pdbx_seq_one_letter_code
_entity_poly.pdbx_strand_id
1 'polypeptide(L)'
;MLYFITAHQIVSLTGISFERKSIIGAVELTIVPNNEKVRIIRLNSKQCRIYRVLLNDVCEAEFVYFDPYLDISQGDVKTRSLDTISKNHLAAAQKTDPDVNAGELFIQIPPEGYHMIQEGRGLRICIEFSLENPQGGIHFVIPPTTEDDNQPNSAHMFTYAYENSTRLWFPCVDSFADPCTWKLEFTVDKHLTAVSCGELVEVVMTPDLRRKTFHYSLTVPVCAPNIALAVGPFEIYVDPHMHEVTHFCLPQLLPLLKNTVRYLHEAFEFLEETLSTRYPFTCYKQVFVDEADADISAYATMSIASVHLLHSIAIIDQTYITRTLMSRAIAEQFFGCFITSYRWSDTWLAKGIAEYLCGLFSRKCFGNNEYREWIQKELARVVKYEEKYGGIILDCSQPPAPLPVSSTNPSASSGKQQEIVHYFPIKSLHTVSPKYVEAMRRKAHLVIRMLEHRIGQELLIQVFNKQLALATNAAGTKIGLGLWSHLLISTNIFIKAIFTVTGKDMSVFMDQWVRTGGHAKFSLTSVFNRKRNTIELEVRQDFVNQRGVRKYNGPLFVQLQELDGTFKHTLQIENTVVKSDITCHSKSRRNKKKKIPLSTGEEVDMDLSAMDDSPVLWIRLDPEMILIRDLNIEQPDFQWQYQLRHERDVTAQFEAIKALEKYPTNATRSALTDTIESEQCFYKVRCEAAHCLTKVANQMVTQWSGPPAMLNIFRKFFGSFSAPHIIKQNNFANFQLYFLQKVIPVAMAGLRTSHGICPPEIMRFLFDLFKYNDNTRNHYSDVYYRSALVDALGNSITPVVSVALRGTPITSDSLSADAKLVLEEVTRLLNLEKHLPSYKYMVSVSCLKVIRKLQKCGHLPSLPKIYRCYAAYGQYLDLRIAAMECLVDFVKVDGRWEDLDHLITLLETDPDPAARHALAQLLIDNPPFTKESKSPRLDRLELVERLWRNMNNKLAYDTKLRCDMVDLYYALYGNKRPHCLQSAEMTNMYKELKEASNKKSSSSLTPLISSSIGTSAAVTTSHTVVTTHITTTAPTPPVDVKITHVSDSIEDSEHKFFPSANGNSNNNNSNISNNAKRTASEAFETTDDLAKIETNEEISAANEPIKNETYDGDGKLEVNASTSNDAYSATESKKLKNEIYEEDENSVTIVDVSESTIGRMDSSFDSTKPDNDFKHKLDNISKKKKKKDKKKHKHKHKHKHNKDKDKNKDERERKEKKDPSISRLQAKEATPETLSSADSSNSNSNPPFNFQ
;
A
#
# COMPACT_ATOMS: atom_id res chain seq x y z
N MET A 1 25.09 18.46 -11.68
CA MET A 1 26.34 17.77 -11.32
C MET A 1 26.86 18.44 -10.07
N LEU A 2 27.19 17.63 -9.06
CA LEU A 2 27.90 18.08 -7.87
C LEU A 2 29.30 18.59 -8.27
N TYR A 3 29.82 19.57 -7.53
CA TYR A 3 31.20 20.04 -7.72
C TYR A 3 32.27 19.07 -7.19
N PHE A 4 31.85 17.99 -6.53
CA PHE A 4 32.68 16.90 -6.03
C PHE A 4 31.91 15.58 -6.05
N ILE A 5 32.56 14.45 -5.79
CA ILE A 5 31.94 13.12 -5.61
C ILE A 5 32.47 12.51 -4.32
N THR A 6 31.63 11.82 -3.57
CA THR A 6 32.09 11.08 -2.39
C THR A 6 32.62 9.71 -2.80
N ALA A 7 33.88 9.38 -2.50
CA ALA A 7 34.49 8.12 -2.93
C ALA A 7 34.38 7.00 -1.88
N HIS A 8 34.64 7.36 -0.63
CA HIS A 8 34.60 6.45 0.51
C HIS A 8 34.09 7.20 1.75
N GLN A 9 33.28 6.54 2.57
CA GLN A 9 32.84 7.06 3.86
C GLN A 9 33.15 6.05 4.98
N ILE A 10 33.73 6.53 6.08
CA ILE A 10 33.88 5.76 7.32
C ILE A 10 32.91 6.36 8.35
N VAL A 11 32.00 5.55 8.90
CA VAL A 11 31.09 5.97 9.98
C VAL A 11 31.46 5.19 11.23
N SER A 12 31.91 5.88 12.29
CA SER A 12 32.32 5.24 13.55
C SER A 12 31.50 5.78 14.72
N LEU A 13 30.64 4.93 15.30
CA LEU A 13 29.82 5.25 16.48
C LEU A 13 30.42 4.61 17.72
N THR A 14 30.88 5.44 18.66
CA THR A 14 31.64 5.02 19.84
C THR A 14 30.82 5.02 21.13
N GLY A 15 29.73 5.80 21.16
CA GLY A 15 28.85 5.96 22.31
C GLY A 15 27.37 5.97 21.96
N ILE A 16 26.78 4.78 21.80
CA ILE A 16 25.31 4.61 21.77
C ILE A 16 24.84 4.40 23.22
N SER A 17 23.90 5.23 23.69
CA SER A 17 23.31 5.16 25.03
C SER A 17 21.78 5.12 24.95
N PHE A 18 21.20 4.03 25.45
CA PHE A 18 19.74 3.87 25.56
C PHE A 18 19.16 4.77 26.66
N GLU A 19 19.80 4.86 27.82
CA GLU A 19 19.39 5.72 28.94
C GLU A 19 19.13 7.18 28.53
N ARG A 20 20.01 7.74 27.69
CA ARG A 20 19.94 9.13 27.23
C ARG A 20 19.32 9.28 25.83
N LYS A 21 18.94 8.18 25.18
CA LYS A 21 18.57 8.11 23.75
C LYS A 21 19.55 8.91 22.87
N SER A 22 20.86 8.69 23.08
CA SER A 22 21.92 9.50 22.49
C SER A 22 22.95 8.67 21.73
N ILE A 23 23.49 9.25 20.66
CA ILE A 23 24.59 8.68 19.86
C ILE A 23 25.73 9.69 19.78
N ILE A 24 26.96 9.23 19.97
CA ILE A 24 28.20 9.98 19.75
C ILE A 24 29.07 9.20 18.75
N GLY A 25 29.62 9.90 17.77
CA GLY A 25 30.47 9.31 16.74
C GLY A 25 31.18 10.33 15.87
N ALA A 26 31.91 9.81 14.88
CA ALA A 26 32.55 10.59 13.84
C ALA A 26 32.25 10.00 12.46
N VAL A 27 32.27 10.84 11.43
CA VAL A 27 32.21 10.42 10.02
C VAL A 27 33.41 10.98 9.26
N GLU A 28 34.16 10.12 8.57
CA GLU A 28 35.20 10.51 7.63
C GLU A 28 34.69 10.39 6.19
N LEU A 29 34.61 11.51 5.46
CA LEU A 29 34.27 11.55 4.05
C LEU A 29 35.54 11.74 3.21
N THR A 30 35.86 10.79 2.34
CA THR A 30 36.88 10.94 1.29
C THR A 30 36.23 11.51 0.04
N ILE A 31 36.47 12.79 -0.22
CA ILE A 31 35.83 13.56 -1.29
C ILE A 31 36.83 13.82 -2.43
N VAL A 32 36.41 13.57 -3.67
CA VAL A 32 37.16 13.88 -4.89
C VAL A 32 36.56 15.12 -5.56
N PRO A 33 37.30 16.22 -5.76
CA PRO A 33 36.78 17.43 -6.40
C PRO A 33 36.64 17.25 -7.93
N ASN A 34 35.48 17.57 -8.49
CA ASN A 34 35.25 17.65 -9.93
C ASN A 34 35.62 19.04 -10.51
N ASN A 35 35.93 20.01 -9.66
CA ASN A 35 36.11 21.40 -10.02
C ASN A 35 37.17 22.06 -9.13
N GLU A 36 38.25 22.56 -9.73
CA GLU A 36 39.38 23.26 -9.10
C GLU A 36 38.96 24.48 -8.25
N LYS A 37 37.73 24.99 -8.44
CA LYS A 37 37.21 26.21 -7.80
C LYS A 37 36.31 25.96 -6.59
N VAL A 38 36.24 24.73 -6.07
CA VAL A 38 35.51 24.43 -4.83
C VAL A 38 36.20 25.11 -3.64
N ARG A 39 35.45 25.95 -2.92
CA ARG A 39 35.89 26.61 -1.67
C ARG A 39 34.97 26.35 -0.48
N ILE A 40 33.74 25.91 -0.75
CA ILE A 40 32.74 25.57 0.25
C ILE A 40 32.19 24.20 -0.12
N ILE A 41 32.33 23.25 0.79
CA ILE A 41 31.73 21.92 0.69
C ILE A 41 30.37 21.98 1.40
N ARG A 42 29.37 21.30 0.83
CA ARG A 42 27.99 21.33 1.32
C ARG A 42 27.55 19.90 1.59
N LEU A 43 27.18 19.64 2.84
CA LEU A 43 26.68 18.36 3.30
C LEU A 43 25.27 18.54 3.87
N ASN A 44 24.52 17.45 3.90
CA ASN A 44 23.22 17.37 4.54
C ASN A 44 23.40 16.86 5.96
N SER A 45 22.85 17.59 6.92
CA SER A 45 22.75 17.15 8.31
C SER A 45 21.56 17.85 8.95
N LYS A 46 20.86 17.16 9.85
CA LYS A 46 19.73 17.69 10.62
C LYS A 46 19.73 17.08 12.01
N GLN A 47 19.31 17.87 13.00
CA GLN A 47 19.21 17.53 14.43
C GLN A 47 20.53 17.06 15.11
N CYS A 48 21.59 16.82 14.32
CA CYS A 48 22.94 16.50 14.79
C CYS A 48 23.64 17.76 15.34
N ARG A 49 24.28 17.63 16.50
CA ARG A 49 25.17 18.64 17.08
C ARG A 49 26.60 18.34 16.64
N ILE A 50 27.12 19.15 15.72
CA ILE A 50 28.52 19.10 15.28
C ILE A 50 29.41 19.68 16.38
N TYR A 51 30.52 18.99 16.69
CA TYR A 51 31.55 19.48 17.61
C TYR A 51 32.73 20.08 16.86
N ARG A 52 33.28 19.34 15.89
CA ARG A 52 34.49 19.72 15.15
C ARG A 52 34.46 19.20 13.72
N VAL A 53 35.12 19.93 12.82
CA VAL A 53 35.36 19.53 11.43
C VAL A 53 36.85 19.62 11.15
N LEU A 54 37.46 18.52 10.73
CA LEU A 54 38.88 18.38 10.42
C LEU A 54 39.09 18.06 8.95
N LEU A 55 40.17 18.56 8.38
CA LEU A 55 40.63 18.26 7.04
C LEU A 55 42.01 17.60 7.10
N ASN A 56 42.10 16.40 6.50
CA ASN A 56 43.28 15.53 6.53
C ASN A 56 43.89 15.37 7.94
N ASP A 57 43.04 15.36 8.97
CA ASP A 57 43.37 15.13 10.39
C ASP A 57 44.33 16.15 11.02
N VAL A 58 44.60 17.27 10.33
CA VAL A 58 45.57 18.32 10.73
C VAL A 58 44.93 19.71 10.82
N CYS A 59 44.10 20.10 9.84
CA CYS A 59 43.54 21.46 9.77
C CYS A 59 42.09 21.48 10.25
N GLU A 60 41.76 22.31 11.24
CA GLU A 60 40.37 22.56 11.64
C GLU A 60 39.68 23.53 10.67
N ALA A 61 38.43 23.26 10.32
CA ALA A 61 37.69 23.98 9.28
C ALA A 61 36.47 24.71 9.83
N GLU A 62 36.32 25.99 9.51
CA GLU A 62 35.12 26.76 9.86
C GLU A 62 33.88 26.17 9.17
N PHE A 63 32.81 25.96 9.94
CA PHE A 63 31.53 25.49 9.42
C PHE A 63 30.37 26.41 9.83
N VAL A 64 29.36 26.46 8.98
CA VAL A 64 28.10 27.19 9.21
C VAL A 64 26.94 26.22 9.01
N TYR A 65 26.01 26.18 9.96
CA TYR A 65 24.80 25.35 9.90
C TYR A 65 23.56 26.23 9.67
N PHE A 66 22.68 25.81 8.76
CA PHE A 66 21.44 26.51 8.45
C PHE A 66 20.34 25.53 7.98
N ASP A 67 19.27 25.38 8.78
CA ASP A 67 18.10 24.56 8.42
C ASP A 67 16.90 25.45 8.02
N PRO A 68 16.54 25.53 6.72
CA PRO A 68 15.41 26.32 6.24
C PRO A 68 14.04 25.71 6.56
N TYR A 69 13.97 24.53 7.18
CA TYR A 69 12.72 23.91 7.62
C TYR A 69 12.34 24.27 9.07
N LEU A 70 13.16 25.05 9.79
CA LEU A 70 12.82 25.55 11.13
C LEU A 70 11.89 26.77 11.12
N ASP A 71 11.80 27.49 9.99
CA ASP A 71 10.74 28.47 9.70
C ASP A 71 10.49 28.54 8.19
N ILE A 72 9.51 27.76 7.72
CA ILE A 72 9.13 27.73 6.30
C ILE A 72 8.34 29.00 5.91
N SER A 73 7.60 29.63 6.83
CA SER A 73 6.81 30.80 6.50
C SER A 73 6.63 31.76 7.68
N GLN A 74 7.21 32.96 7.50
CA GLN A 74 7.11 34.10 8.41
C GLN A 74 5.68 34.25 8.96
N GLY A 75 5.56 34.34 10.28
CA GLY A 75 4.33 34.16 11.06
C GLY A 75 3.19 35.18 10.88
N ASP A 76 3.15 35.96 9.79
CA ASP A 76 2.01 36.82 9.46
C ASP A 76 0.72 35.99 9.31
N VAL A 77 -0.30 36.35 10.08
CA VAL A 77 -1.62 35.68 10.05
C VAL A 77 -2.26 35.75 8.65
N LYS A 78 -1.90 36.76 7.84
CA LYS A 78 -2.41 36.98 6.47
C LYS A 78 -1.86 35.99 5.45
N THR A 79 -0.64 35.48 5.62
CA THR A 79 0.02 34.57 4.67
C THR A 79 -0.39 33.10 4.83
N ARG A 80 -1.18 32.78 5.86
CA ARG A 80 -1.69 31.44 6.23
C ARG A 80 -2.62 30.82 5.17
N SER A 81 -2.05 30.45 4.01
CA SER A 81 -2.72 29.78 2.89
C SER A 81 -1.85 28.66 2.32
N LEU A 82 -2.50 27.63 1.77
CA LEU A 82 -1.80 26.45 1.25
C LEU A 82 -0.94 26.80 0.03
N ASP A 83 -1.40 27.75 -0.80
CA ASP A 83 -0.70 28.25 -1.98
C ASP A 83 0.54 29.12 -1.65
N THR A 84 0.69 29.53 -0.38
CA THR A 84 1.90 30.19 0.14
C THR A 84 2.88 29.16 0.68
N ILE A 85 2.43 28.32 1.64
CA ILE A 85 3.31 27.36 2.30
C ILE A 85 3.87 26.31 1.34
N SER A 86 3.10 25.86 0.34
CA SER A 86 3.58 24.94 -0.71
C SER A 86 4.77 25.49 -1.51
N LYS A 87 4.74 26.78 -1.87
CA LYS A 87 5.82 27.46 -2.61
C LYS A 87 7.05 27.66 -1.72
N ASN A 88 6.83 28.11 -0.48
CA ASN A 88 7.91 28.30 0.48
C ASN A 88 8.58 26.97 0.86
N HIS A 89 7.79 25.90 1.04
CA HIS A 89 8.27 24.55 1.38
C HIS A 89 9.11 23.97 0.24
N LEU A 90 8.74 24.20 -1.03
CA LEU A 90 9.60 23.90 -2.17
C LEU A 90 10.90 24.70 -2.15
N ALA A 91 10.84 26.00 -1.85
CA ALA A 91 12.01 26.86 -1.78
C ALA A 91 12.94 26.53 -0.58
N ALA A 92 12.40 25.98 0.50
CA ALA A 92 13.17 25.40 1.60
C ALA A 92 13.83 24.09 1.16
N ALA A 93 13.07 23.17 0.55
CA ALA A 93 13.58 21.89 0.06
C ALA A 93 14.72 22.07 -0.95
N GLN A 94 14.58 22.98 -1.91
CA GLN A 94 15.62 23.30 -2.91
C GLN A 94 16.90 23.92 -2.31
N LYS A 95 16.85 24.48 -1.10
CA LYS A 95 18.05 24.94 -0.36
C LYS A 95 18.75 23.81 0.40
N THR A 96 18.09 22.66 0.57
CA THR A 96 18.62 21.45 1.22
C THR A 96 18.87 20.30 0.24
N ASP A 97 18.71 20.57 -1.06
CA ASP A 97 18.75 19.56 -2.11
C ASP A 97 20.18 19.36 -2.63
N PRO A 98 20.83 18.20 -2.34
CA PRO A 98 22.17 17.92 -2.83
C PRO A 98 22.25 17.86 -4.36
N ASP A 99 21.18 17.48 -5.08
CA ASP A 99 21.20 17.39 -6.55
C ASP A 99 21.37 18.78 -7.21
N VAL A 100 21.01 19.84 -6.48
CA VAL A 100 21.18 21.26 -6.82
C VAL A 100 22.50 21.83 -6.26
N ASN A 101 23.35 20.97 -5.66
CA ASN A 101 24.54 21.33 -4.89
C ASN A 101 24.21 22.29 -3.72
N ALA A 102 23.14 21.99 -2.98
CA ALA A 102 22.72 22.69 -1.77
C ALA A 102 22.71 21.74 -0.55
N GLY A 103 22.55 22.27 0.66
CA GLY A 103 22.66 21.50 1.90
C GLY A 103 22.66 22.38 3.15
N GLU A 104 22.40 21.75 4.30
CA GLU A 104 22.25 22.40 5.60
C GLU A 104 23.59 22.77 6.27
N LEU A 105 24.66 22.01 6.01
CA LEU A 105 25.99 22.21 6.59
C LEU A 105 26.99 22.71 5.52
N PHE A 106 27.52 23.91 5.73
CA PHE A 106 28.52 24.54 4.87
C PHE A 106 29.90 24.48 5.55
N ILE A 107 30.85 23.77 4.96
CA ILE A 107 32.23 23.68 5.44
C ILE A 107 33.11 24.56 4.54
N GLN A 108 33.81 25.54 5.11
CA GLN A 108 34.76 26.36 4.39
C GLN A 108 36.12 25.64 4.31
N ILE A 109 36.74 25.61 3.13
CA ILE A 109 38.06 25.01 2.94
C ILE A 109 39.14 26.05 3.32
N PRO A 110 40.04 25.75 4.29
CA PRO A 110 41.17 26.62 4.64
C PRO A 110 42.14 26.80 3.47
N PRO A 111 42.97 27.87 3.48
CA PRO A 111 43.90 28.17 2.39
C PRO A 111 44.84 27.02 2.01
N GLU A 112 45.30 26.22 2.99
CA GLU A 112 46.14 25.03 2.72
C GLU A 112 45.44 23.99 1.81
N GLY A 113 44.11 23.86 1.93
CA GLY A 113 43.31 22.92 1.16
C GLY A 113 43.22 23.24 -0.34
N TYR A 114 43.40 24.50 -0.73
CA TYR A 114 43.22 24.93 -2.11
C TYR A 114 44.27 24.32 -3.07
N HIS A 115 45.50 24.10 -2.62
CA HIS A 115 46.53 23.46 -3.44
C HIS A 115 46.20 21.99 -3.73
N MET A 116 45.68 21.25 -2.75
CA MET A 116 45.27 19.85 -2.94
C MET A 116 44.10 19.71 -3.93
N ILE A 117 43.16 20.66 -3.91
CA ILE A 117 42.05 20.74 -4.87
C ILE A 117 42.54 21.07 -6.29
N GLN A 118 43.51 21.98 -6.44
CA GLN A 118 44.11 22.31 -7.74
C GLN A 118 44.93 21.15 -8.34
N GLU A 119 45.54 20.32 -7.50
CA GLU A 119 46.19 19.07 -7.91
C GLU A 119 45.20 17.91 -8.16
N GLY A 120 43.89 18.13 -7.98
CA GLY A 120 42.86 17.09 -8.14
C GLY A 120 42.93 15.96 -7.11
N ARG A 121 43.64 16.16 -5.99
CA ARG A 121 43.75 15.15 -4.93
C ARG A 121 42.46 15.08 -4.12
N GLY A 122 42.14 13.89 -3.62
CA GLY A 122 41.05 13.71 -2.67
C GLY A 122 41.35 14.37 -1.32
N LEU A 123 40.30 14.92 -0.69
CA LEU A 123 40.34 15.45 0.67
C LEU A 123 39.65 14.45 1.62
N ARG A 124 40.23 14.18 2.79
CA ARG A 124 39.53 13.56 3.92
C ARG A 124 38.92 14.66 4.77
N ILE A 125 37.63 14.54 5.08
CA ILE A 125 36.93 15.39 6.03
C ILE A 125 36.44 14.52 7.19
N CYS A 126 36.97 14.72 8.39
CA CYS A 126 36.45 14.08 9.60
C CYS A 126 35.50 15.05 10.33
N ILE A 127 34.30 14.59 10.69
CA ILE A 127 33.28 15.39 11.37
C ILE A 127 32.87 14.68 12.65
N GLU A 128 33.18 15.29 13.80
CA GLU A 128 32.80 14.81 15.13
C GLU A 128 31.39 15.32 15.46
N PHE A 129 30.45 14.44 15.83
CA PHE A 129 29.05 14.81 16.07
C PHE A 129 28.39 14.02 17.22
N SER A 130 27.28 14.58 17.72
CA SER A 130 26.35 13.88 18.60
C SER A 130 24.90 14.08 18.19
N LEU A 131 24.06 13.17 18.67
CA LEU A 131 22.62 13.12 18.46
C LEU A 131 21.98 12.85 19.82
N GLU A 132 21.05 13.69 20.27
CA GLU A 132 20.37 13.56 21.57
C GLU A 132 18.85 13.51 21.34
N ASN A 133 18.19 12.46 21.81
CA ASN A 133 16.74 12.24 21.70
C ASN A 133 16.18 12.49 20.26
N PRO A 134 16.63 11.74 19.24
CA PRO A 134 16.27 11.99 17.85
C PRO A 134 14.76 11.99 17.61
N GLN A 135 14.31 12.90 16.75
CA GLN A 135 12.89 13.09 16.40
C GLN A 135 12.51 12.44 15.07
N GLY A 136 13.49 11.84 14.38
CA GLY A 136 13.32 11.09 13.13
C GLY A 136 14.64 10.47 12.65
N GLY A 137 14.56 9.55 11.69
CA GLY A 137 15.70 8.86 11.07
C GLY A 137 16.26 7.70 11.92
N ILE A 138 16.28 7.85 13.25
CA ILE A 138 16.60 6.78 14.21
C ILE A 138 15.50 6.72 15.25
N HIS A 139 15.05 5.51 15.56
CA HIS A 139 14.10 5.24 16.63
C HIS A 139 14.77 4.49 17.78
N PHE A 140 14.33 4.79 19.01
CA PHE A 140 14.79 4.16 20.26
C PHE A 140 13.59 3.56 20.99
N VAL A 141 13.33 2.28 20.73
CA VAL A 141 12.30 1.49 21.42
C VAL A 141 12.85 1.09 22.79
N ILE A 142 12.25 1.65 23.83
CA ILE A 142 12.57 1.34 25.23
C ILE A 142 11.24 0.92 25.88
N PRO A 143 11.09 -0.35 26.29
CA PRO A 143 9.89 -0.81 26.99
C PRO A 143 9.63 0.04 28.24
N PRO A 144 8.36 0.37 28.56
CA PRO A 144 8.03 1.04 29.81
C PRO A 144 8.26 0.08 30.99
N THR A 145 9.34 0.29 31.74
CA THR A 145 9.67 -0.53 32.90
C THR A 145 8.63 -0.35 34.01
N THR A 146 7.82 -1.37 34.25
CA THR A 146 7.10 -1.55 35.53
C THR A 146 8.08 -2.06 36.58
N GLU A 147 7.90 -1.65 37.84
CA GLU A 147 8.90 -1.86 38.90
C GLU A 147 9.17 -3.35 39.23
N ASP A 148 8.27 -4.25 38.85
CA ASP A 148 8.40 -5.70 39.04
C ASP A 148 9.12 -6.45 37.89
N ASP A 149 9.25 -5.87 36.69
CA ASP A 149 9.69 -6.60 35.49
C ASP A 149 11.19 -6.42 35.19
N ASN A 150 11.97 -7.39 35.64
CA ASN A 150 13.44 -7.33 35.74
C ASN A 150 14.18 -7.57 34.40
N GLN A 151 13.55 -7.24 33.27
CA GLN A 151 14.10 -7.47 31.92
C GLN A 151 14.21 -6.18 31.08
N PRO A 152 15.34 -5.46 31.14
CA PRO A 152 15.73 -4.46 30.12
C PRO A 152 16.14 -5.12 28.78
N ASN A 153 15.55 -6.28 28.46
CA ASN A 153 16.12 -7.32 27.58
C ASN A 153 15.49 -7.34 26.18
N SER A 154 14.72 -6.30 25.84
CA SER A 154 14.10 -6.07 24.51
C SER A 154 14.25 -4.63 24.01
N ALA A 155 14.98 -3.77 24.75
CA ALA A 155 15.31 -2.42 24.30
C ALA A 155 16.20 -2.47 23.05
N HIS A 156 15.81 -1.74 22.01
CA HIS A 156 16.51 -1.76 20.72
C HIS A 156 16.38 -0.43 19.97
N MET A 157 17.36 -0.18 19.11
CA MET A 157 17.51 1.04 18.32
C MET A 157 17.61 0.65 16.86
N PHE A 158 16.93 1.36 15.96
CA PHE A 158 17.08 1.14 14.53
C PHE A 158 16.91 2.42 13.72
N THR A 159 17.60 2.48 12.58
CA THR A 159 17.38 3.49 11.55
C THR A 159 16.08 3.21 10.81
N TYR A 160 15.23 4.20 10.63
CA TYR A 160 14.07 4.12 9.75
C TYR A 160 14.10 5.26 8.74
N ALA A 161 14.04 4.92 7.45
CA ALA A 161 14.23 5.88 6.37
C ALA A 161 12.95 6.07 5.55
N TYR A 162 12.35 7.26 5.66
CA TYR A 162 11.48 7.77 4.60
C TYR A 162 12.39 8.33 3.49
N GLU A 163 13.00 7.42 2.73
CA GLU A 163 13.95 7.68 1.65
C GLU A 163 15.12 8.59 2.09
N ASN A 164 15.16 9.88 1.74
CA ASN A 164 16.23 10.82 2.15
C ASN A 164 16.15 11.16 3.66
N SER A 165 16.61 10.22 4.49
CA SER A 165 16.60 10.32 5.95
C SER A 165 17.98 10.18 6.59
N THR A 166 19.03 9.83 5.85
CA THR A 166 20.36 9.57 6.44
C THR A 166 20.96 10.83 7.07
N ARG A 167 20.62 12.02 6.54
CA ARG A 167 20.97 13.33 7.13
C ARG A 167 20.52 13.52 8.58
N LEU A 168 19.52 12.75 9.05
CA LEU A 168 19.00 12.81 10.42
C LEU A 168 19.84 11.99 11.41
N TRP A 169 20.69 11.09 10.92
CA TRP A 169 21.58 10.24 11.72
C TRP A 169 23.01 10.79 11.75
N PHE A 170 23.58 11.12 10.59
CA PHE A 170 24.94 11.67 10.48
C PHE A 170 25.11 12.65 9.31
N PRO A 171 26.14 13.51 9.31
CA PRO A 171 26.42 14.42 8.19
C PRO A 171 26.90 13.68 6.93
N CYS A 172 26.17 13.78 5.81
CA CYS A 172 26.50 13.09 4.56
C CYS A 172 25.99 13.83 3.31
N VAL A 173 26.30 13.34 2.11
CA VAL A 173 25.56 13.74 0.89
C VAL A 173 24.33 12.84 0.77
N ASP A 174 23.16 13.35 1.15
CA ASP A 174 21.93 12.58 1.30
C ASP A 174 21.12 12.56 -0.01
N SER A 175 21.69 11.92 -1.04
CA SER A 175 21.13 11.74 -2.38
C SER A 175 21.20 10.29 -2.84
N PHE A 176 20.25 9.87 -3.68
CA PHE A 176 20.31 8.61 -4.44
C PHE A 176 21.28 8.63 -5.62
N ALA A 177 21.93 9.77 -5.91
CA ALA A 177 22.81 9.97 -7.08
C ALA A 177 24.32 10.03 -6.75
N ASP A 178 24.73 9.90 -5.48
CA ASP A 178 26.15 9.89 -5.05
C ASP A 178 26.53 8.51 -4.45
N PRO A 179 26.79 7.49 -5.29
CA PRO A 179 27.15 6.15 -4.83
C PRO A 179 28.60 6.11 -4.34
N CYS A 180 28.83 5.59 -3.15
CA CYS A 180 30.14 5.56 -2.50
C CYS A 180 30.38 4.24 -1.75
N THR A 181 31.64 3.94 -1.44
CA THR A 181 32.00 2.72 -0.66
C THR A 181 32.03 3.04 0.83
N TRP A 182 31.75 2.06 1.69
CA TRP A 182 31.57 2.31 3.13
C TRP A 182 32.42 1.39 4.01
N LYS A 183 32.97 1.96 5.09
CA LYS A 183 33.42 1.21 6.28
C LYS A 183 32.56 1.68 7.45
N LEU A 184 31.99 0.76 8.22
CA LEU A 184 31.05 1.09 9.29
C LEU A 184 31.49 0.43 10.59
N GLU A 185 31.59 1.20 11.67
CA GLU A 185 32.14 0.75 12.95
C GLU A 185 31.17 1.09 14.09
N PHE A 186 30.69 0.08 14.80
CA PHE A 186 29.64 0.26 15.80
C PHE A 186 30.04 -0.34 17.14
N THR A 187 30.29 0.53 18.12
CA THR A 187 30.63 0.15 19.49
C THR A 187 29.37 0.10 20.36
N VAL A 188 29.00 -1.10 20.79
CA VAL A 188 27.78 -1.41 21.53
C VAL A 188 28.09 -2.20 22.82
N ASP A 189 27.12 -2.30 23.72
CA ASP A 189 27.27 -3.09 24.95
C ASP A 189 27.43 -4.59 24.65
N LYS A 190 28.12 -5.33 25.53
CA LYS A 190 28.47 -6.76 25.36
C LYS A 190 27.26 -7.66 25.09
N HIS A 191 26.08 -7.29 25.61
CA HIS A 191 24.82 -8.04 25.46
C HIS A 191 24.06 -7.71 24.17
N LEU A 192 24.46 -6.67 23.44
CA LEU A 192 23.79 -6.22 22.22
C LEU A 192 24.57 -6.67 20.97
N THR A 193 23.82 -6.86 19.89
CA THR A 193 24.33 -7.13 18.54
C THR A 193 24.03 -5.91 17.68
N ALA A 194 25.07 -5.34 17.05
CA ALA A 194 24.88 -4.39 15.96
C ALA A 194 24.73 -5.16 14.64
N VAL A 195 23.80 -4.73 13.79
CA VAL A 195 23.56 -5.29 12.45
C VAL A 195 23.45 -4.13 11.47
N SER A 196 24.26 -4.15 10.41
CA SER A 196 24.32 -3.07 9.42
C SER A 196 24.68 -3.60 8.03
N CYS A 197 24.74 -2.71 7.04
CA CYS A 197 25.05 -2.99 5.64
C CYS A 197 26.52 -3.45 5.45
N GLY A 198 26.79 -4.27 4.42
CA GLY A 198 28.12 -4.78 4.10
C GLY A 198 28.50 -6.09 4.81
N GLU A 199 29.69 -6.62 4.50
CA GLU A 199 30.24 -7.83 5.11
C GLU A 199 30.72 -7.57 6.54
N LEU A 200 30.55 -8.52 7.45
CA LEU A 200 31.15 -8.46 8.79
C LEU A 200 32.62 -8.89 8.69
N VAL A 201 33.56 -7.96 8.90
CA VAL A 201 34.99 -8.24 8.82
C VAL A 201 35.49 -8.81 10.15
N GLU A 202 35.19 -8.14 11.25
CA GLU A 202 35.61 -8.55 12.59
C GLU A 202 34.69 -7.99 13.69
N VAL A 203 34.72 -8.63 14.86
CA VAL A 203 34.07 -8.15 16.09
C VAL A 203 35.13 -8.13 17.19
N VAL A 204 35.56 -6.93 17.58
CA VAL A 204 36.62 -6.72 18.57
C VAL A 204 35.98 -6.36 19.92
N MET A 205 36.49 -6.90 21.02
CA MET A 205 36.09 -6.42 22.35
C MET A 205 36.92 -5.19 22.73
N THR A 206 36.28 -4.14 23.25
CA THR A 206 37.00 -2.95 23.74
C THR A 206 37.95 -3.32 24.89
N PRO A 207 39.04 -2.57 25.13
CA PRO A 207 39.99 -2.86 26.22
C PRO A 207 39.34 -3.03 27.61
N ASP A 208 38.25 -2.32 27.88
CA ASP A 208 37.49 -2.42 29.13
C ASP A 208 36.68 -3.72 29.31
N LEU A 209 36.64 -4.60 28.28
CA LEU A 209 35.83 -5.82 28.17
C LEU A 209 34.29 -5.65 28.31
N ARG A 210 33.82 -4.41 28.46
CA ARG A 210 32.40 -4.05 28.60
C ARG A 210 31.67 -3.90 27.27
N ARG A 211 32.34 -3.47 26.20
CA ARG A 211 31.73 -3.22 24.89
C ARG A 211 32.34 -4.09 23.79
N LYS A 212 31.59 -4.23 22.69
CA LYS A 212 32.00 -4.87 21.43
C LYS A 212 31.96 -3.82 20.32
N THR A 213 32.96 -3.79 19.46
CA THR A 213 32.99 -2.99 18.24
C THR A 213 32.86 -3.92 17.04
N PHE A 214 31.80 -3.73 16.26
CA PHE A 214 31.54 -4.46 15.02
C PHE A 214 32.10 -3.66 13.85
N HIS A 215 32.97 -4.26 13.04
CA HIS A 215 33.53 -3.63 11.84
C HIS A 215 32.91 -4.25 10.57
N TYR A 216 32.09 -3.46 9.87
CA TYR A 216 31.49 -3.82 8.59
C TYR A 216 32.18 -3.12 7.42
N SER A 217 32.22 -3.79 6.26
CA SER A 217 32.80 -3.27 5.01
C SER A 217 31.82 -3.47 3.85
N LEU A 218 31.51 -2.40 3.12
CA LEU A 218 30.69 -2.44 1.92
C LEU A 218 31.52 -1.94 0.72
N THR A 219 32.07 -2.90 0.00
CA THR A 219 32.92 -2.73 -1.18
C THR A 219 32.14 -2.34 -2.43
N VAL A 220 30.87 -2.76 -2.52
CA VAL A 220 29.94 -2.35 -3.59
C VAL A 220 29.54 -0.87 -3.36
N PRO A 221 29.73 0.02 -4.34
CA PRO A 221 29.38 1.44 -4.18
C PRO A 221 27.85 1.63 -4.09
N VAL A 222 27.41 2.28 -3.01
CA VAL A 222 26.01 2.44 -2.60
C VAL A 222 25.76 3.85 -2.07
N CYS A 223 24.59 4.41 -2.34
CA CYS A 223 24.20 5.77 -1.93
C CYS A 223 23.77 5.86 -0.46
N ALA A 224 23.99 7.01 0.18
CA ALA A 224 23.76 7.20 1.63
C ALA A 224 22.33 6.86 2.15
N PRO A 225 21.22 7.10 1.40
CA PRO A 225 19.87 6.67 1.82
C PRO A 225 19.70 5.15 1.99
N ASN A 226 20.59 4.34 1.39
CA ASN A 226 20.50 2.87 1.39
C ASN A 226 21.35 2.21 2.49
N ILE A 227 21.91 2.99 3.43
CA ILE A 227 22.64 2.51 4.61
C ILE A 227 21.72 2.51 5.84
N ALA A 228 21.77 1.44 6.64
CA ALA A 228 20.97 1.27 7.84
C ALA A 228 21.73 0.58 8.97
N LEU A 229 21.26 0.77 10.20
CA LEU A 229 21.79 0.17 11.42
C LEU A 229 20.62 -0.26 12.31
N ALA A 230 20.71 -1.47 12.85
CA ALA A 230 19.91 -1.93 13.98
C ALA A 230 20.83 -2.40 15.12
N VAL A 231 20.50 -2.05 16.37
CA VAL A 231 21.24 -2.45 17.57
C VAL A 231 20.23 -2.96 18.60
N GLY A 232 20.39 -4.20 19.04
CA GLY A 232 19.46 -4.83 19.98
C GLY A 232 19.96 -6.20 20.46
N PRO A 233 19.26 -6.83 21.42
CA PRO A 233 19.55 -8.17 21.91
C PRO A 233 19.05 -9.22 20.91
N PHE A 234 19.59 -9.22 19.68
CA PHE A 234 19.08 -10.06 18.59
C PHE A 234 19.54 -11.51 18.67
N GLU A 235 18.59 -12.45 18.63
CA GLU A 235 18.84 -13.86 18.32
C GLU A 235 19.11 -14.03 16.81
N ILE A 236 20.11 -14.85 16.46
CA ILE A 236 20.58 -15.05 15.08
C ILE A 236 20.08 -16.40 14.54
N TYR A 237 19.55 -16.40 13.32
CA TYR A 237 19.16 -17.58 12.56
C TYR A 237 19.75 -17.51 11.14
N VAL A 238 20.52 -18.52 10.75
CA VAL A 238 21.06 -18.67 9.38
C VAL A 238 20.12 -19.57 8.58
N ASP A 239 19.86 -19.27 7.31
CA ASP A 239 18.99 -20.14 6.50
C ASP A 239 19.66 -21.50 6.19
N PRO A 240 18.93 -22.63 6.29
CA PRO A 240 19.48 -23.96 5.98
C PRO A 240 19.84 -24.20 4.52
N HIS A 241 19.24 -23.48 3.57
CA HIS A 241 19.42 -23.67 2.13
C HIS A 241 20.42 -22.66 1.55
N MET A 242 20.44 -21.43 2.09
CA MET A 242 21.34 -20.37 1.67
C MET A 242 22.07 -19.75 2.86
N HIS A 243 23.28 -20.24 3.17
CA HIS A 243 24.04 -19.79 4.34
C HIS A 243 24.51 -18.32 4.29
N GLU A 244 24.46 -17.68 3.12
CA GLU A 244 24.68 -16.25 2.91
C GLU A 244 23.51 -15.38 3.42
N VAL A 245 22.38 -16.01 3.74
CA VAL A 245 21.14 -15.37 4.19
C VAL A 245 20.99 -15.55 5.71
N THR A 246 20.89 -14.42 6.41
CA THR A 246 20.90 -14.36 7.88
C THR A 246 19.75 -13.51 8.40
N HIS A 247 19.19 -13.94 9.53
CA HIS A 247 17.98 -13.38 10.13
C HIS A 247 18.21 -13.07 11.60
N PHE A 248 17.66 -11.95 12.04
CA PHE A 248 17.82 -11.39 13.37
C PHE A 248 16.44 -11.04 13.91
N CYS A 249 16.12 -11.49 15.12
CA CYS A 249 14.86 -11.15 15.79
C CYS A 249 15.08 -10.86 17.27
N LEU A 250 14.16 -10.11 17.88
CA LEU A 250 14.14 -9.93 19.33
C LEU A 250 13.97 -11.29 20.05
N PRO A 251 14.39 -11.42 21.31
CA PRO A 251 14.42 -12.71 22.00
C PRO A 251 13.04 -13.40 22.05
N GLN A 252 13.04 -14.73 22.18
CA GLN A 252 11.85 -15.58 22.24
C GLN A 252 11.04 -15.70 20.93
N LEU A 253 11.26 -14.83 19.93
CA LEU A 253 10.49 -14.84 18.66
C LEU A 253 11.00 -15.85 17.61
N LEU A 254 12.16 -16.48 17.86
CA LEU A 254 12.82 -17.41 16.93
C LEU A 254 11.93 -18.54 16.35
N PRO A 255 10.98 -19.16 17.09
CA PRO A 255 10.08 -20.17 16.52
C PRO A 255 9.12 -19.61 15.46
N LEU A 256 8.74 -18.34 15.56
CA LEU A 256 7.91 -17.65 14.57
C LEU A 256 8.77 -17.24 13.36
N LEU A 257 9.99 -16.76 13.59
CA LEU A 257 10.96 -16.42 12.55
C LEU A 257 11.21 -17.59 11.60
N LYS A 258 11.54 -18.77 12.14
CA LYS A 258 11.82 -19.99 11.37
C LYS A 258 10.69 -20.39 10.41
N ASN A 259 9.44 -20.22 10.84
CA ASN A 259 8.27 -20.49 9.99
C ASN A 259 8.05 -19.39 8.95
N THR A 260 8.18 -18.12 9.36
CA THR A 260 7.92 -16.95 8.52
C THR A 260 8.89 -16.84 7.35
N VAL A 261 10.17 -17.15 7.59
CA VAL A 261 11.29 -17.01 6.64
C VAL A 261 11.43 -18.20 5.69
N ARG A 262 10.84 -19.36 6.00
CA ARG A 262 11.07 -20.66 5.33
C ARG A 262 11.08 -20.63 3.79
N TYR A 263 10.32 -19.73 3.19
CA TYR A 263 10.12 -19.63 1.74
C TYR A 263 10.95 -18.51 1.06
N LEU A 264 11.94 -17.92 1.75
CA LEU A 264 12.72 -16.81 1.21
C LEU A 264 13.70 -17.24 0.11
N HIS A 265 14.28 -18.44 0.21
CA HIS A 265 15.18 -18.97 -0.82
C HIS A 265 14.47 -19.12 -2.18
N GLU A 266 13.21 -19.56 -2.20
CA GLU A 266 12.37 -19.61 -3.42
C GLU A 266 12.28 -18.26 -4.14
N ALA A 267 12.32 -17.15 -3.40
CA ALA A 267 12.27 -15.79 -3.94
C ALA A 267 13.62 -15.33 -4.52
N PHE A 268 14.75 -15.73 -3.90
CA PHE A 268 16.08 -15.51 -4.46
C PHE A 268 16.25 -16.31 -5.76
N GLU A 269 16.01 -17.62 -5.72
CA GLU A 269 16.13 -18.51 -6.90
C GLU A 269 15.30 -18.00 -8.08
N PHE A 270 14.05 -17.60 -7.85
CA PHE A 270 13.19 -17.07 -8.90
C PHE A 270 13.70 -15.74 -9.49
N LEU A 271 14.24 -14.83 -8.65
CA LEU A 271 14.75 -13.55 -9.13
C LEU A 271 16.07 -13.72 -9.89
N GLU A 272 16.96 -14.61 -9.45
CA GLU A 272 18.18 -14.96 -10.20
C GLU A 272 17.88 -15.68 -11.52
N GLU A 273 16.93 -16.62 -11.54
CA GLU A 273 16.38 -17.28 -12.73
C GLU A 273 15.85 -16.23 -13.72
N THR A 274 14.94 -15.36 -13.25
CA THR A 274 14.24 -14.37 -14.08
C THR A 274 15.15 -13.27 -14.62
N LEU A 275 16.14 -12.82 -13.84
CA LEU A 275 17.09 -11.79 -14.27
C LEU A 275 18.34 -12.38 -14.96
N SER A 276 18.51 -13.70 -14.91
CA SER A 276 19.70 -14.44 -15.36
C SER A 276 21.01 -13.82 -14.83
N THR A 277 20.97 -13.34 -13.59
CA THR A 277 22.03 -12.59 -12.91
C THR A 277 22.00 -12.96 -11.43
N ARG A 278 23.16 -13.23 -10.82
CA ARG A 278 23.26 -13.49 -9.37
C ARG A 278 22.89 -12.24 -8.55
N TYR A 279 22.55 -12.45 -7.28
CA TYR A 279 22.33 -11.39 -6.32
C TYR A 279 23.57 -10.45 -6.25
N PRO A 280 23.44 -9.11 -6.26
CA PRO A 280 24.58 -8.22 -6.48
C PRO A 280 25.50 -8.00 -5.27
N PHE A 281 25.20 -8.64 -4.14
CA PHE A 281 25.94 -8.52 -2.89
C PHE A 281 26.28 -9.92 -2.32
N THR A 282 27.23 -9.97 -1.40
CA THR A 282 27.82 -11.22 -0.85
C THR A 282 27.08 -11.82 0.35
N CYS A 283 26.11 -11.09 0.92
CA CYS A 283 25.26 -11.61 2.00
C CYS A 283 23.92 -10.84 2.05
N TYR A 284 22.92 -11.48 2.66
CA TYR A 284 21.63 -10.86 2.98
C TYR A 284 21.34 -10.94 4.47
N LYS A 285 20.82 -9.86 5.03
CA LYS A 285 20.44 -9.72 6.44
C LYS A 285 18.98 -9.28 6.54
N GLN A 286 18.24 -9.85 7.48
CA GLN A 286 16.87 -9.41 7.76
C GLN A 286 16.67 -9.25 9.26
N VAL A 287 16.35 -8.02 9.69
CA VAL A 287 16.18 -7.69 11.10
C VAL A 287 14.71 -7.41 11.38
N PHE A 288 14.13 -8.14 12.32
CA PHE A 288 12.78 -7.93 12.82
C PHE A 288 12.81 -7.03 14.06
N VAL A 289 12.20 -5.85 13.94
CA VAL A 289 12.12 -4.81 14.99
C VAL A 289 10.67 -4.46 15.30
N ASP A 290 10.44 -3.88 16.48
CA ASP A 290 9.13 -3.35 16.88
C ASP A 290 8.99 -1.87 16.46
N GLU A 291 7.78 -1.32 16.53
CA GLU A 291 7.45 0.10 16.23
C GLU A 291 7.94 0.61 14.84
N ALA A 292 8.10 -0.28 13.86
CA ALA A 292 8.54 0.06 12.51
C ALA A 292 7.48 0.84 11.71
N ASP A 293 7.88 1.98 11.12
CA ASP A 293 7.05 2.88 10.29
C ASP A 293 6.46 2.24 9.00
N ALA A 294 7.03 1.13 8.56
CA ALA A 294 6.59 0.35 7.40
C ALA A 294 6.83 -1.15 7.64
N ASP A 295 5.97 -2.01 7.07
CA ASP A 295 6.04 -3.47 7.25
C ASP A 295 7.41 -4.07 6.90
N ILE A 296 8.02 -3.56 5.83
CA ILE A 296 9.39 -3.90 5.42
C ILE A 296 10.03 -2.76 4.64
N SER A 297 11.30 -2.51 4.91
CA SER A 297 12.16 -1.52 4.25
C SER A 297 13.44 -2.21 3.75
N ALA A 298 13.85 -1.88 2.52
CA ALA A 298 15.00 -2.47 1.85
C ALA A 298 16.19 -1.50 1.85
N TYR A 299 17.34 -2.01 2.26
CA TYR A 299 18.64 -1.34 2.32
C TYR A 299 19.70 -2.21 1.62
N ALA A 300 20.90 -1.70 1.38
CA ALA A 300 21.98 -2.52 0.81
C ALA A 300 22.35 -3.67 1.77
N THR A 301 22.42 -4.90 1.24
CA THR A 301 22.63 -6.17 1.98
C THR A 301 21.66 -6.46 3.14
N MET A 302 20.69 -5.58 3.45
CA MET A 302 19.87 -5.68 4.66
C MET A 302 18.41 -5.28 4.39
N SER A 303 17.48 -5.90 5.09
CA SER A 303 16.10 -5.39 5.22
C SER A 303 15.73 -5.26 6.69
N ILE A 304 14.99 -4.21 7.02
CA ILE A 304 14.37 -4.04 8.35
C ILE A 304 12.88 -4.28 8.18
N ALA A 305 12.35 -5.25 8.92
CA ALA A 305 10.98 -5.72 8.87
C ALA A 305 10.30 -5.52 10.22
N SER A 306 8.98 -5.31 10.20
CA SER A 306 8.18 -5.28 11.42
C SER A 306 8.00 -6.68 12.01
N VAL A 307 8.11 -6.80 13.33
CA VAL A 307 7.68 -7.98 14.10
C VAL A 307 6.24 -8.40 13.75
N HIS A 308 5.38 -7.46 13.30
CA HIS A 308 4.02 -7.75 12.82
C HIS A 308 3.94 -8.70 11.61
N LEU A 309 5.04 -8.98 10.90
CA LEU A 309 5.06 -9.97 9.81
C LEU A 309 5.29 -11.41 10.28
N LEU A 310 5.77 -11.59 11.52
CA LEU A 310 6.04 -12.91 12.10
C LEU A 310 4.73 -13.67 12.38
N HIS A 311 4.71 -14.95 12.00
CA HIS A 311 3.57 -15.83 12.20
C HIS A 311 3.98 -17.31 12.30
N SER A 312 3.15 -18.10 12.98
CA SER A 312 3.24 -19.56 12.97
C SER A 312 2.55 -20.16 11.74
N ILE A 313 2.96 -21.36 11.33
CA ILE A 313 2.36 -22.12 10.21
C ILE A 313 0.83 -22.33 10.31
N ALA A 314 0.25 -22.25 11.51
CA ALA A 314 -1.19 -22.32 11.75
C ALA A 314 -1.99 -21.09 11.24
N ILE A 315 -1.35 -20.02 10.77
CA ILE A 315 -1.97 -18.71 10.47
C ILE A 315 -1.98 -18.47 8.95
N ILE A 316 -3.06 -18.88 8.28
CA ILE A 316 -3.17 -18.93 6.82
C ILE A 316 -3.15 -17.54 6.17
N ASP A 317 -3.97 -16.59 6.63
CA ASP A 317 -4.18 -15.30 5.95
C ASP A 317 -2.92 -14.41 5.90
N GLN A 318 -2.00 -14.54 6.85
CA GLN A 318 -0.78 -13.72 6.93
C GLN A 318 0.30 -14.19 5.95
N THR A 319 0.37 -15.49 5.63
CA THR A 319 1.46 -16.07 4.81
C THR A 319 1.54 -15.46 3.40
N TYR A 320 0.39 -15.18 2.78
CA TYR A 320 0.34 -14.48 1.49
C TYR A 320 0.99 -13.08 1.58
N ILE A 321 0.54 -12.27 2.56
CA ILE A 321 0.98 -10.89 2.76
C ILE A 321 2.50 -10.86 3.02
N THR A 322 2.99 -11.68 3.95
CA THR A 322 4.42 -11.68 4.31
C THR A 322 5.30 -12.15 3.16
N ARG A 323 4.92 -13.21 2.41
CA ARG A 323 5.72 -13.68 1.26
C ARG A 323 5.84 -12.61 0.17
N THR A 324 4.75 -11.93 -0.19
CA THR A 324 4.78 -10.85 -1.21
C THR A 324 5.62 -9.66 -0.74
N LEU A 325 5.52 -9.25 0.53
CA LEU A 325 6.34 -8.17 1.08
C LEU A 325 7.85 -8.53 1.10
N MET A 326 8.19 -9.76 1.46
CA MET A 326 9.57 -10.26 1.43
C MET A 326 10.15 -10.28 0.01
N SER A 327 9.43 -10.82 -0.98
CA SER A 327 9.89 -10.81 -2.38
C SER A 327 10.06 -9.40 -2.93
N ARG A 328 9.22 -8.44 -2.51
CA ARG A 328 9.38 -7.03 -2.86
C ARG A 328 10.67 -6.44 -2.27
N ALA A 329 11.01 -6.78 -1.03
CA ALA A 329 12.23 -6.27 -0.40
C ALA A 329 13.51 -6.76 -1.10
N ILE A 330 13.56 -8.02 -1.57
CA ILE A 330 14.67 -8.51 -2.40
C ILE A 330 14.69 -7.79 -3.75
N ALA A 331 13.54 -7.62 -4.41
CA ALA A 331 13.46 -6.93 -5.70
C ALA A 331 13.87 -5.44 -5.61
N GLU A 332 13.56 -4.76 -4.50
CA GLU A 332 14.04 -3.39 -4.21
C GLU A 332 15.55 -3.31 -3.95
N GLN A 333 16.22 -4.42 -3.59
CA GLN A 333 17.69 -4.43 -3.48
C GLN A 333 18.38 -4.48 -4.84
N PHE A 334 17.87 -5.27 -5.80
CA PHE A 334 18.32 -5.20 -7.19
C PHE A 334 18.01 -3.81 -7.80
N PHE A 335 16.78 -3.32 -7.64
CA PHE A 335 16.30 -2.06 -8.20
C PHE A 335 15.83 -1.10 -7.10
N GLY A 336 16.78 -0.32 -6.58
CA GLY A 336 16.61 0.60 -5.45
C GLY A 336 17.88 0.73 -4.62
N CYS A 337 18.56 -0.38 -4.32
CA CYS A 337 19.83 -0.38 -3.58
C CYS A 337 21.07 -0.50 -4.48
N PHE A 338 21.09 -1.45 -5.42
CA PHE A 338 22.22 -1.67 -6.35
C PHE A 338 22.15 -0.76 -7.58
N ILE A 339 21.03 -0.79 -8.30
CA ILE A 339 20.71 0.25 -9.30
C ILE A 339 19.84 1.32 -8.62
N THR A 340 20.32 2.57 -8.57
CA THR A 340 19.65 3.69 -7.88
C THR A 340 19.14 4.75 -8.86
N SER A 341 18.20 5.60 -8.45
CA SER A 341 17.63 6.64 -9.31
C SER A 341 18.48 7.89 -9.36
N TYR A 342 18.81 8.38 -10.57
CA TYR A 342 19.63 9.59 -10.80
C TYR A 342 19.02 10.87 -10.23
N ARG A 343 17.69 10.92 -10.04
CA ARG A 343 16.92 11.98 -9.38
C ARG A 343 15.64 11.40 -8.78
N TRP A 344 15.01 12.14 -7.88
CA TRP A 344 13.64 11.87 -7.41
C TRP A 344 12.62 11.65 -8.54
N SER A 345 12.74 12.39 -9.66
CA SER A 345 11.88 12.23 -10.85
C SER A 345 12.05 10.90 -11.60
N ASP A 346 13.05 10.10 -11.25
CA ASP A 346 13.34 8.79 -11.85
C ASP A 346 13.10 7.62 -10.88
N THR A 347 12.79 7.88 -9.61
CA THR A 347 12.57 6.87 -8.56
C THR A 347 11.39 5.93 -8.86
N TRP A 348 10.45 6.37 -9.71
CA TRP A 348 9.36 5.53 -10.24
C TRP A 348 9.88 4.29 -10.99
N LEU A 349 11.05 4.35 -11.64
CA LEU A 349 11.62 3.19 -12.34
C LEU A 349 12.04 2.10 -11.35
N ALA A 350 12.83 2.46 -10.34
CA ALA A 350 13.34 1.50 -9.36
C ALA A 350 12.19 0.78 -8.64
N LYS A 351 11.27 1.55 -8.04
CA LYS A 351 10.11 0.97 -7.34
C LYS A 351 9.13 0.26 -8.29
N GLY A 352 8.95 0.76 -9.52
CA GLY A 352 8.07 0.13 -10.52
C GLY A 352 8.58 -1.20 -11.06
N ILE A 353 9.90 -1.34 -11.28
CA ILE A 353 10.55 -2.59 -11.68
C ILE A 353 10.52 -3.59 -10.51
N ALA A 354 10.81 -3.15 -9.29
CA ALA A 354 10.76 -4.00 -8.10
C ALA A 354 9.37 -4.59 -7.84
N GLU A 355 8.31 -3.76 -7.92
CA GLU A 355 6.92 -4.21 -7.75
C GLU A 355 6.48 -5.14 -8.90
N TYR A 356 6.92 -4.91 -10.14
CA TYR A 356 6.69 -5.80 -11.29
C TYR A 356 7.35 -7.18 -11.10
N LEU A 357 8.60 -7.24 -10.66
CA LEU A 357 9.30 -8.50 -10.37
C LEU A 357 8.62 -9.27 -9.22
N CYS A 358 8.21 -8.56 -8.16
CA CYS A 358 7.38 -9.11 -7.08
C CYS A 358 6.03 -9.64 -7.60
N GLY A 359 5.47 -9.01 -8.63
CA GLY A 359 4.28 -9.47 -9.33
C GLY A 359 4.48 -10.78 -10.10
N LEU A 360 5.60 -10.92 -10.81
CA LEU A 360 5.95 -12.17 -11.48
C LEU A 360 6.17 -13.32 -10.47
N PHE A 361 6.83 -13.05 -9.33
CA PHE A 361 6.98 -14.03 -8.24
C PHE A 361 5.62 -14.43 -7.66
N SER A 362 4.75 -13.47 -7.38
CA SER A 362 3.40 -13.70 -6.86
C SER A 362 2.54 -14.51 -7.86
N ARG A 363 2.75 -14.32 -9.16
CA ARG A 363 2.14 -15.11 -10.26
C ARG A 363 2.67 -16.56 -10.30
N LYS A 364 3.96 -16.81 -10.01
CA LYS A 364 4.56 -18.16 -9.87
C LYS A 364 4.03 -18.89 -8.62
N CYS A 365 4.00 -18.20 -7.47
CA CYS A 365 3.65 -18.82 -6.18
C CYS A 365 2.15 -19.00 -5.92
N PHE A 366 1.34 -17.99 -6.26
CA PHE A 366 -0.10 -17.96 -5.93
C PHE A 366 -1.01 -18.09 -7.16
N GLY A 367 -0.41 -18.23 -8.34
CA GLY A 367 -1.10 -18.48 -9.60
C GLY A 367 -1.67 -17.24 -10.28
N ASN A 368 -1.98 -17.40 -11.56
CA ASN A 368 -2.36 -16.31 -12.46
C ASN A 368 -3.68 -15.59 -12.07
N ASN A 369 -4.59 -16.27 -11.38
CA ASN A 369 -5.89 -15.72 -10.96
C ASN A 369 -5.73 -14.71 -9.80
N GLU A 370 -4.86 -15.02 -8.84
CA GLU A 370 -4.52 -14.11 -7.73
C GLU A 370 -3.79 -12.86 -8.27
N TYR A 371 -2.83 -13.05 -9.19
CA TYR A 371 -2.13 -11.96 -9.87
C TYR A 371 -3.09 -11.04 -10.65
N ARG A 372 -4.02 -11.59 -11.46
CA ARG A 372 -5.03 -10.79 -12.19
C ARG A 372 -5.95 -10.01 -11.25
N GLU A 373 -6.32 -10.59 -10.10
CA GLU A 373 -7.14 -9.93 -9.07
C GLU A 373 -6.41 -8.73 -8.42
N TRP A 374 -5.11 -8.90 -8.13
CA TRP A 374 -4.25 -7.82 -7.64
C TRP A 374 -4.09 -6.69 -8.67
N ILE A 375 -3.80 -7.00 -9.94
CA ILE A 375 -3.74 -5.98 -11.02
C ILE A 375 -5.06 -5.20 -11.13
N GLN A 376 -6.22 -5.87 -11.07
CA GLN A 376 -7.52 -5.20 -11.13
C GLN A 376 -7.76 -4.30 -9.91
N LYS A 377 -7.29 -4.69 -8.71
CA LYS A 377 -7.32 -3.86 -7.49
C LYS A 377 -6.38 -2.66 -7.56
N GLU A 378 -5.16 -2.83 -8.08
CA GLU A 378 -4.17 -1.77 -8.24
C GLU A 378 -4.69 -0.71 -9.22
N LEU A 379 -5.22 -1.14 -10.36
CA LEU A 379 -5.86 -0.28 -11.36
C LEU A 379 -7.00 0.55 -10.73
N ALA A 380 -7.91 -0.10 -10.01
CA ALA A 380 -9.02 0.59 -9.34
C ALA A 380 -8.55 1.59 -8.26
N ARG A 381 -7.44 1.31 -7.55
CA ARG A 381 -6.82 2.24 -6.60
C ARG A 381 -6.21 3.47 -7.29
N VAL A 382 -5.49 3.27 -8.40
CA VAL A 382 -4.89 4.36 -9.19
C VAL A 382 -5.98 5.27 -9.79
N VAL A 383 -7.01 4.70 -10.42
CA VAL A 383 -8.17 5.43 -10.94
C VAL A 383 -8.83 6.26 -9.83
N LYS A 384 -9.18 5.64 -8.70
CA LYS A 384 -9.82 6.32 -7.56
C LYS A 384 -8.96 7.46 -6.98
N TYR A 385 -7.64 7.32 -6.99
CA TYR A 385 -6.73 8.40 -6.60
C TYR A 385 -6.79 9.56 -7.61
N GLU A 386 -6.65 9.26 -8.91
CA GLU A 386 -6.61 10.28 -9.95
C GLU A 386 -7.95 11.04 -10.08
N GLU A 387 -9.10 10.38 -9.92
CA GLU A 387 -10.41 11.07 -9.86
C GLU A 387 -10.52 12.02 -8.65
N LYS A 388 -10.05 11.59 -7.47
CA LYS A 388 -10.14 12.39 -6.22
C LYS A 388 -9.15 13.57 -6.21
N TYR A 389 -7.89 13.33 -6.61
CA TYR A 389 -6.76 14.25 -6.42
C TYR A 389 -6.12 14.78 -7.72
N GLY A 390 -6.39 14.18 -8.87
CA GLY A 390 -5.80 14.55 -10.16
C GLY A 390 -4.69 13.59 -10.61
N GLY A 391 -4.33 13.68 -11.89
CA GLY A 391 -3.42 12.74 -12.53
C GLY A 391 -2.04 12.64 -11.87
N ILE A 392 -1.55 11.42 -11.72
CA ILE A 392 -0.23 11.10 -11.16
C ILE A 392 0.80 11.20 -12.28
N ILE A 393 1.80 12.08 -12.09
CA ILE A 393 2.97 12.24 -12.97
C ILE A 393 4.13 11.43 -12.36
N LEU A 394 4.77 10.59 -13.18
CA LEU A 394 5.89 9.75 -12.78
C LEU A 394 7.24 10.45 -13.02
N ASP A 395 7.46 11.00 -14.22
CA ASP A 395 8.63 11.82 -14.57
C ASP A 395 8.20 13.30 -14.64
N CYS A 396 8.68 14.12 -13.71
CA CYS A 396 8.46 15.56 -13.69
C CYS A 396 9.69 16.38 -14.14
N SER A 397 10.72 15.74 -14.71
CA SER A 397 11.98 16.39 -15.11
C SER A 397 11.86 17.19 -16.42
N GLN A 398 10.98 16.77 -17.32
CA GLN A 398 10.72 17.41 -18.61
C GLN A 398 9.20 17.58 -18.81
N PRO A 399 8.73 18.71 -19.38
CA PRO A 399 7.37 18.78 -19.87
C PRO A 399 7.16 17.76 -21.01
N PRO A 400 5.95 17.21 -21.19
CA PRO A 400 5.65 16.35 -22.32
C PRO A 400 5.84 17.09 -23.64
N ALA A 401 6.25 16.40 -24.70
CA ALA A 401 6.34 17.00 -26.03
C ALA A 401 4.97 17.59 -26.46
N PRO A 402 4.94 18.77 -27.10
CA PRO A 402 3.70 19.32 -27.63
C PRO A 402 3.15 18.40 -28.72
N LEU A 403 1.85 18.07 -28.62
CA LEU A 403 1.19 17.21 -29.60
C LEU A 403 1.30 17.82 -31.01
N PRO A 404 1.59 17.01 -32.06
CA PRO A 404 1.65 17.49 -33.44
C PRO A 404 0.24 17.83 -33.95
N VAL A 405 -0.21 19.06 -33.68
CA VAL A 405 -1.50 19.58 -34.14
C VAL A 405 -1.40 20.15 -35.55
N SER A 406 -2.24 19.66 -36.46
CA SER A 406 -2.36 20.10 -37.85
C SER A 406 -3.13 21.43 -37.98
N SER A 407 -2.74 22.45 -37.22
CA SER A 407 -3.42 23.74 -37.12
C SER A 407 -2.49 24.93 -37.36
N THR A 408 -2.79 25.75 -38.37
CA THR A 408 -1.94 26.83 -38.91
C THR A 408 -1.85 28.10 -38.05
N ASN A 409 -2.23 28.07 -36.77
CA ASN A 409 -2.23 29.23 -35.86
C ASN A 409 -1.37 29.01 -34.61
N PRO A 410 -0.09 29.40 -34.60
CA PRO A 410 0.82 29.27 -33.45
C PRO A 410 0.42 30.06 -32.19
N SER A 411 -0.51 31.02 -32.33
CA SER A 411 -1.00 31.88 -31.24
C SER A 411 -2.19 31.31 -30.47
N ALA A 412 -2.79 30.21 -30.92
CA ALA A 412 -3.94 29.56 -30.27
C ALA A 412 -3.56 28.28 -29.48
N SER A 413 -2.38 27.70 -29.76
CA SER A 413 -1.87 26.48 -29.09
C SER A 413 -1.36 26.72 -27.66
N SER A 414 -1.22 27.98 -27.24
CA SER A 414 -0.99 28.39 -25.83
C SER A 414 -2.24 28.30 -24.95
N GLY A 415 -3.33 27.73 -25.46
CA GLY A 415 -4.58 27.48 -24.75
C GLY A 415 -4.46 26.45 -23.62
N LYS A 416 -3.82 26.86 -22.52
CA LYS A 416 -3.76 26.20 -21.20
C LYS A 416 -3.87 24.67 -21.27
N GLN A 417 -2.76 23.99 -21.56
CA GLN A 417 -2.55 22.68 -20.92
C GLN A 417 -2.78 22.90 -19.43
N GLN A 418 -3.75 22.18 -18.86
CA GLN A 418 -4.01 22.24 -17.44
C GLN A 418 -2.82 21.60 -16.74
N GLU A 419 -1.90 22.42 -16.23
CA GLU A 419 -0.97 21.98 -15.19
C GLU A 419 -1.80 21.25 -14.13
N ILE A 420 -1.39 20.03 -13.79
CA ILE A 420 -2.12 19.26 -12.78
C ILE A 420 -1.73 19.87 -11.43
N VAL A 421 -2.47 20.90 -11.03
CA VAL A 421 -2.26 21.64 -9.77
C VAL A 421 -2.69 20.77 -8.60
N HIS A 422 -1.82 19.82 -8.26
CA HIS A 422 -1.71 19.29 -6.91
C HIS A 422 -1.45 20.47 -5.96
N TYR A 423 -2.03 20.41 -4.77
CA TYR A 423 -1.85 21.44 -3.73
C TYR A 423 -0.46 21.39 -3.09
N PHE A 424 0.30 20.33 -3.39
CA PHE A 424 1.69 20.13 -3.03
C PHE A 424 2.58 20.04 -4.28
N PRO A 425 3.84 20.53 -4.23
CA PRO A 425 4.81 20.34 -5.30
C PRO A 425 5.27 18.88 -5.42
N ILE A 426 5.37 18.37 -6.66
CA ILE A 426 5.87 17.01 -6.95
C ILE A 426 7.40 16.91 -7.10
N LYS A 427 8.11 18.05 -7.16
CA LYS A 427 9.51 18.12 -7.61
C LYS A 427 10.56 17.68 -6.59
N SER A 428 10.20 17.50 -5.32
CA SER A 428 11.10 17.03 -4.26
C SER A 428 10.32 16.12 -3.32
N LEU A 429 10.95 15.01 -2.89
CA LEU A 429 10.40 14.08 -1.90
C LEU A 429 9.82 14.79 -0.68
N HIS A 430 10.54 15.78 -0.14
CA HIS A 430 10.18 16.46 1.10
C HIS A 430 8.89 17.30 1.01
N THR A 431 8.34 17.48 -0.21
CA THR A 431 7.08 18.19 -0.42
C THR A 431 5.94 17.30 -0.91
N VAL A 432 6.12 15.98 -1.03
CA VAL A 432 5.12 15.07 -1.62
C VAL A 432 4.32 14.33 -0.55
N SER A 433 2.99 14.25 -0.76
CA SER A 433 2.06 13.45 0.04
C SER A 433 2.44 11.95 0.05
N PRO A 434 2.44 11.25 1.21
CA PRO A 434 2.64 9.81 1.27
C PRO A 434 1.61 9.02 0.43
N LYS A 435 0.36 9.51 0.35
CA LYS A 435 -0.69 8.91 -0.51
C LYS A 435 -0.35 9.03 -1.99
N TYR A 436 0.36 10.08 -2.39
CA TYR A 436 0.87 10.23 -3.76
C TYR A 436 2.03 9.25 -4.05
N VAL A 437 2.96 9.05 -3.11
CA VAL A 437 4.08 8.09 -3.30
C VAL A 437 3.55 6.65 -3.45
N GLU A 438 2.58 6.26 -2.61
CA GLU A 438 1.92 4.95 -2.70
C GLU A 438 1.19 4.78 -4.06
N ALA A 439 0.48 5.82 -4.52
CA ALA A 439 -0.21 5.80 -5.80
C ALA A 439 0.75 5.83 -7.02
N MET A 440 1.88 6.54 -6.90
CA MET A 440 2.97 6.61 -7.88
C MET A 440 3.60 5.23 -8.10
N ARG A 441 3.93 4.52 -7.02
CA ARG A 441 4.45 3.13 -7.07
C ARG A 441 3.50 2.18 -7.82
N ARG A 442 2.20 2.23 -7.51
CA ARG A 442 1.18 1.42 -8.22
C ARG A 442 1.05 1.78 -9.70
N LYS A 443 1.06 3.08 -10.02
CA LYS A 443 1.02 3.53 -11.42
C LYS A 443 2.30 3.11 -12.17
N ALA A 444 3.46 3.17 -11.53
CA ALA A 444 4.73 2.71 -12.11
C ALA A 444 4.69 1.22 -12.45
N HIS A 445 4.22 0.36 -11.54
CA HIS A 445 4.00 -1.07 -11.79
C HIS A 445 3.12 -1.31 -13.04
N LEU A 446 1.96 -0.65 -13.13
CA LEU A 446 1.08 -0.74 -14.29
C LEU A 446 1.75 -0.23 -15.58
N VAL A 447 2.59 0.80 -15.52
CA VAL A 447 3.33 1.33 -16.69
C VAL A 447 4.47 0.38 -17.14
N ILE A 448 5.17 -0.30 -16.23
CA ILE A 448 6.14 -1.35 -16.60
C ILE A 448 5.40 -2.52 -17.28
N ARG A 449 4.22 -2.91 -16.78
CA ARG A 449 3.35 -3.89 -17.44
C ARG A 449 2.83 -3.42 -18.81
N MET A 450 2.59 -2.12 -18.99
CA MET A 450 2.27 -1.56 -20.31
C MET A 450 3.43 -1.66 -21.31
N LEU A 451 4.68 -1.61 -20.83
CA LEU A 451 5.88 -1.83 -21.64
C LEU A 451 6.03 -3.32 -21.99
N GLU A 452 5.83 -4.23 -21.03
CA GLU A 452 5.81 -5.69 -21.24
C GLU A 452 4.89 -6.06 -22.43
N HIS A 453 3.64 -5.61 -22.41
CA HIS A 453 2.66 -5.91 -23.46
C HIS A 453 2.93 -5.23 -24.83
N ARG A 454 3.81 -4.23 -24.91
CA ARG A 454 4.19 -3.52 -26.16
C ARG A 454 5.52 -4.00 -26.75
N ILE A 455 6.41 -4.47 -25.89
CA ILE A 455 7.77 -4.89 -26.23
C ILE A 455 7.86 -6.40 -26.38
N GLY A 456 7.29 -7.15 -25.42
CA GLY A 456 7.50 -8.57 -25.18
C GLY A 456 8.23 -8.80 -23.85
N GLN A 457 7.79 -9.77 -23.04
CA GLN A 457 8.33 -10.02 -21.70
C GLN A 457 9.84 -10.35 -21.73
N GLU A 458 10.26 -11.24 -22.64
CA GLU A 458 11.66 -11.64 -22.83
C GLU A 458 12.58 -10.45 -23.15
N LEU A 459 12.17 -9.59 -24.09
CA LEU A 459 12.93 -8.40 -24.49
C LEU A 459 12.99 -7.34 -23.36
N LEU A 460 11.95 -7.24 -22.51
CA LEU A 460 11.98 -6.38 -21.33
C LEU A 460 12.95 -6.91 -20.26
N ILE A 461 12.96 -8.23 -20.04
CA ILE A 461 13.94 -8.90 -19.15
C ILE A 461 15.37 -8.72 -19.67
N GLN A 462 15.61 -8.83 -20.99
CA GLN A 462 16.92 -8.54 -21.59
C GLN A 462 17.36 -7.09 -21.37
N VAL A 463 16.44 -6.11 -21.36
CA VAL A 463 16.77 -4.72 -20.97
C VAL A 463 17.20 -4.64 -19.50
N PHE A 464 16.50 -5.33 -18.58
CA PHE A 464 16.87 -5.36 -17.16
C PHE A 464 18.23 -6.02 -16.92
N ASN A 465 18.47 -7.21 -17.49
CA ASN A 465 19.77 -7.89 -17.46
C ASN A 465 20.88 -6.99 -18.02
N LYS A 466 20.65 -6.31 -19.15
CA LYS A 466 21.62 -5.37 -19.72
C LYS A 466 21.94 -4.18 -18.80
N GLN A 467 20.99 -3.69 -18.00
CA GLN A 467 21.28 -2.67 -16.98
C GLN A 467 22.09 -3.26 -15.81
N LEU A 468 21.72 -4.45 -15.32
CA LEU A 468 22.44 -5.13 -14.25
C LEU A 468 23.88 -5.47 -14.65
N ALA A 469 24.13 -5.97 -15.86
CA ALA A 469 25.47 -6.24 -16.37
C ALA A 469 26.34 -4.97 -16.48
N LEU A 470 25.75 -3.82 -16.87
CA LEU A 470 26.47 -2.53 -16.87
C LEU A 470 26.76 -2.05 -15.45
N ALA A 471 25.82 -2.22 -14.51
CA ALA A 471 25.99 -1.89 -13.10
C ALA A 471 27.07 -2.74 -12.43
N THR A 472 27.08 -4.07 -12.63
CA THR A 472 28.11 -4.99 -12.09
C THR A 472 29.50 -4.66 -12.62
N ASN A 473 29.63 -4.39 -13.92
CA ASN A 473 30.89 -3.95 -14.51
C ASN A 473 31.36 -2.60 -13.95
N ALA A 474 30.45 -1.69 -13.61
CA ALA A 474 30.79 -0.41 -12.96
C ALA A 474 31.20 -0.59 -11.49
N ALA A 475 30.46 -1.39 -10.72
CA ALA A 475 30.70 -1.64 -9.30
C ALA A 475 32.09 -2.24 -9.04
N GLY A 476 32.58 -3.13 -9.92
CA GLY A 476 33.92 -3.70 -9.83
C GLY A 476 35.08 -2.75 -10.17
N THR A 477 34.81 -1.51 -10.61
CA THR A 477 35.86 -0.55 -11.02
C THR A 477 36.13 0.53 -9.97
N LYS A 478 37.38 1.01 -9.92
CA LYS A 478 37.76 2.14 -9.07
C LYS A 478 37.19 3.46 -9.63
N ILE A 479 36.72 4.32 -8.73
CA ILE A 479 35.96 5.55 -9.04
C ILE A 479 36.57 6.47 -10.11
N GLY A 480 37.91 6.54 -10.20
CA GLY A 480 38.62 7.44 -11.12
C GLY A 480 38.39 7.21 -12.61
N LEU A 481 37.65 6.16 -13.00
CA LEU A 481 37.22 5.91 -14.38
C LEU A 481 35.84 6.52 -14.72
N GLY A 482 35.10 7.08 -13.75
CA GLY A 482 33.78 7.70 -13.95
C GLY A 482 32.62 6.72 -14.25
N LEU A 483 32.91 5.42 -14.32
CA LEU A 483 31.98 4.37 -14.72
C LEU A 483 30.82 4.13 -13.74
N TRP A 484 30.95 4.56 -12.48
CA TRP A 484 29.88 4.46 -11.46
C TRP A 484 28.59 5.20 -11.87
N SER A 485 28.65 6.11 -12.83
CA SER A 485 27.46 6.70 -13.47
C SER A 485 26.53 5.67 -14.14
N HIS A 486 27.00 4.45 -14.44
CA HIS A 486 26.18 3.34 -14.93
C HIS A 486 25.36 2.60 -13.85
N LEU A 487 25.61 2.88 -12.56
CA LEU A 487 24.75 2.42 -11.45
C LEU A 487 23.44 3.23 -11.37
N LEU A 488 23.41 4.42 -12.00
CA LEU A 488 22.34 5.40 -11.88
C LEU A 488 21.36 5.28 -13.05
N ILE A 489 20.14 4.81 -12.78
CA ILE A 489 19.08 4.76 -13.78
C ILE A 489 18.35 6.11 -13.89
N SER A 490 17.99 6.49 -15.11
CA SER A 490 17.05 7.58 -15.38
C SER A 490 16.14 7.22 -16.55
N THR A 491 14.99 7.89 -16.63
CA THR A 491 13.98 7.74 -17.70
C THR A 491 14.62 7.85 -19.09
N ASN A 492 15.55 8.79 -19.27
CA ASN A 492 16.26 8.99 -20.54
C ASN A 492 17.31 7.89 -20.86
N ILE A 493 17.93 7.29 -19.84
CA ILE A 493 18.84 6.14 -20.01
C ILE A 493 18.03 4.88 -20.33
N PHE A 494 16.92 4.66 -19.61
CA PHE A 494 16.04 3.50 -19.80
C PHE A 494 15.39 3.47 -21.18
N ILE A 495 14.92 4.62 -21.71
CA ILE A 495 14.44 4.73 -23.10
C ILE A 495 15.52 4.30 -24.10
N LYS A 496 16.77 4.76 -23.92
CA LYS A 496 17.90 4.38 -24.77
C LYS A 496 18.25 2.90 -24.66
N ALA A 497 18.17 2.31 -23.47
CA ALA A 497 18.37 0.88 -23.25
C ALA A 497 17.32 0.05 -24.00
N ILE A 498 16.03 0.41 -23.88
CA ILE A 498 14.93 -0.20 -24.64
C ILE A 498 15.17 -0.07 -26.15
N PHE A 499 15.49 1.12 -26.65
CA PHE A 499 15.75 1.33 -28.08
C PHE A 499 16.92 0.46 -28.58
N THR A 500 17.99 0.34 -27.79
CA THR A 500 19.19 -0.43 -28.17
C THR A 500 18.95 -1.95 -28.17
N VAL A 501 18.00 -2.47 -27.39
CA VAL A 501 17.64 -3.90 -27.38
C VAL A 501 16.53 -4.23 -28.39
N THR A 502 15.58 -3.31 -28.59
CA THR A 502 14.32 -3.60 -29.31
C THR A 502 14.19 -2.94 -30.68
N GLY A 503 15.01 -1.93 -30.99
CA GLY A 503 14.87 -1.08 -32.17
C GLY A 503 13.64 -0.15 -32.18
N LYS A 504 12.78 -0.21 -31.15
CA LYS A 504 11.53 0.57 -31.05
C LYS A 504 11.76 1.84 -30.24
N ASP A 505 11.43 3.01 -30.79
CA ASP A 505 11.38 4.25 -30.00
C ASP A 505 10.08 4.31 -29.17
N MET A 506 10.23 4.51 -27.86
CA MET A 506 9.14 4.60 -26.88
C MET A 506 8.92 6.04 -26.37
N SER A 507 9.57 7.06 -26.95
CA SER A 507 9.43 8.48 -26.58
C SER A 507 7.96 8.91 -26.37
N VAL A 508 7.11 8.71 -27.38
CA VAL A 508 5.68 9.04 -27.37
C VAL A 508 4.91 8.30 -26.25
N PHE A 509 5.30 7.07 -25.92
CA PHE A 509 4.68 6.32 -24.84
C PHE A 509 5.02 6.93 -23.47
N MET A 510 6.27 7.32 -23.26
CA MET A 510 6.72 7.95 -22.01
C MET A 510 6.09 9.34 -21.84
N ASP A 511 6.00 10.14 -22.91
CA ASP A 511 5.27 11.41 -22.89
C ASP A 511 3.77 11.21 -22.60
N GLN A 512 3.16 10.09 -23.03
CA GLN A 512 1.74 9.78 -22.81
C GLN A 512 1.41 9.24 -21.41
N TRP A 513 2.26 8.42 -20.79
CA TRP A 513 1.91 7.70 -19.54
C TRP A 513 2.80 7.98 -18.34
N VAL A 514 4.00 8.52 -18.55
CA VAL A 514 5.00 8.79 -17.50
C VAL A 514 5.03 10.29 -17.17
N ARG A 515 5.15 11.15 -18.18
CA ARG A 515 5.24 12.61 -18.02
C ARG A 515 3.90 13.32 -17.95
N THR A 516 2.81 12.62 -18.24
CA THR A 516 1.45 13.15 -18.10
C THR A 516 0.60 12.25 -17.24
N GLY A 517 -0.11 12.86 -16.29
CA GLY A 517 -1.04 12.17 -15.41
C GLY A 517 -2.41 11.93 -16.04
N GLY A 518 -3.17 11.05 -15.41
CA GLY A 518 -4.54 10.71 -15.79
C GLY A 518 -4.70 9.34 -16.47
N HIS A 519 -5.93 8.87 -16.50
CA HIS A 519 -6.38 7.60 -17.05
C HIS A 519 -7.45 7.79 -18.12
N ALA A 520 -7.67 6.75 -18.93
CA ALA A 520 -8.78 6.73 -19.89
C ALA A 520 -10.09 6.34 -19.20
N LYS A 521 -11.23 6.88 -19.63
CA LYS A 521 -12.56 6.48 -19.13
C LYS A 521 -13.48 6.21 -20.31
N PHE A 522 -13.90 4.95 -20.47
CA PHE A 522 -14.71 4.52 -21.62
C PHE A 522 -16.11 4.09 -21.20
N SER A 523 -17.12 4.65 -21.86
CA SER A 523 -18.49 4.13 -21.86
C SER A 523 -18.68 3.27 -23.11
N LEU A 524 -19.09 2.01 -22.96
CA LEU A 524 -19.40 1.11 -24.07
C LEU A 524 -20.90 0.82 -24.11
N THR A 525 -21.52 1.10 -25.25
CA THR A 525 -22.89 0.65 -25.58
C THR A 525 -22.87 -0.16 -26.87
N SER A 526 -23.83 -1.08 -27.04
CA SER A 526 -23.87 -1.99 -28.19
C SER A 526 -25.29 -2.32 -28.65
N VAL A 527 -25.52 -2.34 -29.96
CA VAL A 527 -26.82 -2.69 -30.56
C VAL A 527 -26.64 -3.75 -31.65
N PHE A 528 -27.35 -4.88 -31.57
CA PHE A 528 -27.26 -5.92 -32.59
C PHE A 528 -28.24 -5.70 -33.76
N ASN A 529 -27.71 -5.49 -34.97
CA ASN A 529 -28.50 -5.30 -36.18
C ASN A 529 -28.72 -6.63 -36.94
N ARG A 530 -29.78 -7.34 -36.55
CA ARG A 530 -30.19 -8.63 -37.14
C ARG A 530 -30.29 -8.63 -38.67
N LYS A 531 -30.66 -7.52 -39.31
CA LYS A 531 -30.80 -7.45 -40.78
C LYS A 531 -29.45 -7.49 -41.51
N ARG A 532 -28.38 -7.07 -40.83
CA ARG A 532 -27.00 -7.06 -41.34
C ARG A 532 -26.14 -8.18 -40.78
N ASN A 533 -26.55 -8.81 -39.67
CA ASN A 533 -25.72 -9.68 -38.83
C ASN A 533 -24.45 -8.95 -38.32
N THR A 534 -24.58 -7.65 -38.04
CA THR A 534 -23.53 -6.80 -37.46
C THR A 534 -23.93 -6.39 -36.06
N ILE A 535 -22.96 -6.25 -35.16
CA ILE A 535 -23.11 -5.53 -33.90
C ILE A 535 -22.54 -4.12 -34.09
N GLU A 536 -23.39 -3.12 -33.87
CA GLU A 536 -23.07 -1.70 -33.95
C GLU A 536 -22.59 -1.29 -32.55
N LEU A 537 -21.27 -1.15 -32.37
CA LEU A 537 -20.66 -0.74 -31.10
C LEU A 537 -20.45 0.77 -31.08
N GLU A 538 -20.72 1.40 -29.94
CA GLU A 538 -20.42 2.82 -29.71
C GLU A 538 -19.61 2.95 -28.42
N VAL A 539 -18.33 3.34 -28.59
CA VAL A 539 -17.39 3.67 -27.51
C VAL A 539 -17.36 5.19 -27.34
N ARG A 540 -17.63 5.67 -26.13
CA ARG A 540 -17.55 7.09 -25.78
C ARG A 540 -16.49 7.37 -24.72
N GLN A 541 -15.94 8.57 -24.75
CA GLN A 541 -15.03 9.14 -23.77
C GLN A 541 -15.70 10.37 -23.13
N ASP A 542 -16.82 10.17 -22.44
CA ASP A 542 -17.72 11.27 -22.02
C ASP A 542 -17.09 12.26 -21.03
N PHE A 543 -16.01 11.85 -20.33
CA PHE A 543 -15.47 12.54 -19.15
C PHE A 543 -14.10 13.21 -19.36
N VAL A 544 -13.65 13.41 -20.60
CA VAL A 544 -12.31 13.91 -20.98
C VAL A 544 -11.83 15.19 -20.25
N ASN A 545 -12.75 16.02 -19.73
CA ASN A 545 -12.44 17.27 -19.01
C ASN A 545 -12.59 17.17 -17.48
N GLN A 546 -12.77 15.97 -16.91
CA GLN A 546 -12.85 15.77 -15.46
C GLN A 546 -11.48 15.60 -14.81
N ARG A 547 -11.38 15.87 -13.50
CA ARG A 547 -10.13 15.74 -12.73
C ARG A 547 -9.58 14.31 -12.86
N GLY A 548 -8.35 14.19 -13.37
CA GLY A 548 -7.67 12.90 -13.54
C GLY A 548 -8.09 12.07 -14.76
N VAL A 549 -9.13 12.44 -15.50
CA VAL A 549 -9.52 11.75 -16.74
C VAL A 549 -8.82 12.41 -17.93
N ARG A 550 -8.40 11.63 -18.92
CA ARG A 550 -7.76 12.13 -20.15
C ARG A 550 -8.31 11.40 -21.38
N LYS A 551 -8.37 12.11 -22.51
CA LYS A 551 -8.66 11.48 -23.81
C LYS A 551 -7.56 10.49 -24.18
N TYR A 552 -7.95 9.25 -24.43
CA TYR A 552 -7.13 8.25 -25.08
C TYR A 552 -7.23 8.37 -26.60
N ASN A 553 -6.08 8.33 -27.27
CA ASN A 553 -5.96 8.09 -28.69
C ASN A 553 -5.13 6.81 -28.88
N GLY A 554 -5.56 5.87 -29.72
CA GLY A 554 -4.83 4.63 -30.04
C GLY A 554 -5.70 3.38 -30.16
N PRO A 555 -5.07 2.19 -30.33
CA PRO A 555 -5.78 0.92 -30.47
C PRO A 555 -6.38 0.44 -29.15
N LEU A 556 -7.64 0.01 -29.19
CA LEU A 556 -8.39 -0.56 -28.08
C LEU A 556 -8.88 -1.96 -28.46
N PHE A 557 -8.58 -2.96 -27.63
CA PHE A 557 -9.01 -4.33 -27.87
C PHE A 557 -10.45 -4.55 -27.38
N VAL A 558 -11.28 -5.19 -28.21
CA VAL A 558 -12.63 -5.64 -27.88
C VAL A 558 -12.72 -7.13 -28.16
N GLN A 559 -13.31 -7.89 -27.24
CA GLN A 559 -13.47 -9.33 -27.34
C GLN A 559 -14.96 -9.66 -27.27
N LEU A 560 -15.50 -10.16 -28.38
CA LEU A 560 -16.87 -10.64 -28.49
C LEU A 560 -16.91 -12.13 -28.18
N GLN A 561 -17.75 -12.55 -27.24
CA GLN A 561 -18.15 -13.97 -27.17
C GLN A 561 -19.40 -14.14 -28.05
N GLU A 562 -19.27 -14.89 -29.14
CA GLU A 562 -20.39 -15.29 -29.99
C GLU A 562 -20.79 -16.75 -29.74
N LEU A 563 -21.89 -17.19 -30.35
CA LEU A 563 -22.33 -18.60 -30.30
C LEU A 563 -21.32 -19.58 -30.90
N ASP A 564 -20.56 -19.22 -31.93
CA ASP A 564 -19.55 -20.09 -32.57
C ASP A 564 -18.13 -19.94 -31.95
N GLY A 565 -17.93 -19.05 -30.96
CA GLY A 565 -16.68 -18.91 -30.22
C GLY A 565 -16.31 -17.47 -29.85
N THR A 566 -15.10 -17.28 -29.32
CA THR A 566 -14.59 -15.97 -28.93
C THR A 566 -13.79 -15.29 -30.05
N PHE A 567 -14.17 -14.08 -30.44
CA PHE A 567 -13.52 -13.30 -31.49
C PHE A 567 -12.89 -12.02 -30.92
N LYS A 568 -11.62 -11.76 -31.26
CA LYS A 568 -10.87 -10.57 -30.84
C LYS A 568 -10.81 -9.55 -31.99
N HIS A 569 -11.13 -8.30 -31.70
CA HIS A 569 -11.14 -7.18 -32.63
C HIS A 569 -10.37 -5.99 -32.06
N THR A 570 -9.71 -5.22 -32.92
CA THR A 570 -8.97 -4.01 -32.53
C THR A 570 -9.66 -2.79 -33.13
N LEU A 571 -10.15 -1.89 -32.27
CA LEU A 571 -10.74 -0.62 -32.67
C LEU A 571 -9.71 0.49 -32.57
N GLN A 572 -9.62 1.37 -33.56
CA GLN A 572 -8.79 2.57 -33.44
C GLN A 572 -9.61 3.71 -32.83
N ILE A 573 -9.21 4.17 -31.65
CA ILE A 573 -9.87 5.27 -30.95
C ILE A 573 -9.16 6.58 -31.31
N GLU A 574 -9.78 7.34 -32.21
CA GLU A 574 -9.28 8.67 -32.62
C GLU A 574 -10.16 9.81 -32.11
N ASN A 575 -11.44 9.55 -31.82
CA ASN A 575 -12.45 10.56 -31.47
C ASN A 575 -13.05 10.32 -30.08
N THR A 576 -13.75 11.33 -29.56
CA THR A 576 -14.46 11.26 -28.27
C THR A 576 -15.64 10.28 -28.32
N VAL A 577 -16.23 10.09 -29.49
CA VAL A 577 -17.20 9.02 -29.78
C VAL A 577 -16.71 8.28 -31.01
N VAL A 578 -16.63 6.96 -30.93
CA VAL A 578 -16.26 6.07 -32.04
C VAL A 578 -17.35 5.02 -32.20
N LYS A 579 -17.92 4.95 -33.40
CA LYS A 579 -18.89 3.93 -33.79
C LYS A 579 -18.22 2.93 -34.73
N SER A 580 -18.41 1.64 -34.49
CA SER A 580 -17.80 0.57 -35.29
C SER A 580 -18.77 -0.60 -35.45
N ASP A 581 -19.13 -0.87 -36.71
CA ASP A 581 -19.94 -2.03 -37.09
C ASP A 581 -19.04 -3.26 -37.21
N ILE A 582 -19.21 -4.25 -36.32
CA ILE A 582 -18.48 -5.53 -36.39
C ILE A 582 -19.42 -6.60 -36.93
N THR A 583 -19.03 -7.26 -38.02
CA THR A 583 -19.79 -8.38 -38.60
C THR A 583 -19.64 -9.62 -37.72
N CYS A 584 -20.75 -10.16 -37.21
CA CYS A 584 -20.72 -11.40 -36.43
C CYS A 584 -20.51 -12.60 -37.36
N HIS A 585 -19.65 -13.52 -36.95
CA HIS A 585 -19.35 -14.76 -37.70
C HIS A 585 -20.52 -15.75 -37.59
N SER A 586 -21.05 -15.84 -36.38
CA SER A 586 -22.15 -16.69 -35.99
C SER A 586 -23.47 -16.15 -36.51
N LYS A 587 -24.40 -17.05 -36.83
CA LYS A 587 -25.76 -16.72 -37.24
C LYS A 587 -26.73 -17.10 -36.14
N SER A 588 -27.55 -16.15 -35.70
CA SER A 588 -28.64 -16.39 -34.75
C SER A 588 -29.56 -17.52 -35.26
N ARG A 589 -29.54 -18.67 -34.59
CA ARG A 589 -30.45 -19.80 -34.83
C ARG A 589 -31.21 -20.10 -33.54
N ARG A 590 -32.49 -20.45 -33.65
CA ARG A 590 -33.36 -20.79 -32.50
C ARG A 590 -33.09 -22.19 -31.96
N ASN A 591 -31.84 -22.45 -31.58
CA ASN A 591 -31.44 -23.64 -30.85
C ASN A 591 -31.57 -23.33 -29.36
N LYS A 592 -32.43 -24.05 -28.63
CA LYS A 592 -32.62 -23.81 -27.18
C LYS A 592 -31.38 -24.16 -26.35
N LYS A 593 -30.54 -25.08 -26.83
CA LYS A 593 -29.25 -25.43 -26.24
C LYS A 593 -28.19 -25.55 -27.33
N LYS A 594 -26.95 -25.24 -27.00
CA LYS A 594 -25.79 -25.41 -27.89
C LYS A 594 -24.52 -25.57 -27.06
N LYS A 595 -23.58 -26.42 -27.51
CA LYS A 595 -22.17 -26.35 -27.10
C LYS A 595 -21.52 -25.12 -27.72
N ILE A 596 -20.79 -24.38 -26.90
CA ILE A 596 -20.14 -23.12 -27.28
C ILE A 596 -18.70 -23.17 -26.76
N PRO A 597 -17.69 -23.01 -27.63
CA PRO A 597 -16.29 -22.96 -27.19
C PRO A 597 -16.01 -21.61 -26.52
N LEU A 598 -15.49 -21.68 -25.30
CA LEU A 598 -14.98 -20.54 -24.55
C LEU A 598 -13.56 -20.16 -24.99
N SER A 599 -13.06 -19.02 -24.53
CA SER A 599 -11.67 -18.58 -24.81
C SER A 599 -10.59 -19.48 -24.22
N THR A 600 -10.96 -20.45 -23.37
CA THR A 600 -10.12 -21.53 -22.85
C THR A 600 -10.06 -22.77 -23.75
N GLY A 601 -10.86 -22.83 -24.82
CA GLY A 601 -11.06 -24.03 -25.64
C GLY A 601 -12.08 -25.03 -25.05
N GLU A 602 -12.64 -24.75 -23.88
CA GLU A 602 -13.67 -25.58 -23.25
C GLU A 602 -15.03 -25.42 -23.96
N GLU A 603 -15.63 -26.52 -24.42
CA GLU A 603 -17.01 -26.53 -24.96
C GLU A 603 -18.06 -26.68 -23.85
N VAL A 604 -18.78 -25.60 -23.56
CA VAL A 604 -19.83 -25.61 -22.53
C VAL A 604 -21.22 -25.67 -23.16
N ASP A 605 -22.08 -26.58 -22.66
CA ASP A 605 -23.50 -26.65 -23.02
C ASP A 605 -24.29 -25.51 -22.38
N MET A 606 -24.61 -24.49 -23.17
CA MET A 606 -25.39 -23.33 -22.73
C MET A 606 -26.87 -23.46 -23.11
N ASP A 607 -27.76 -23.08 -22.19
CA ASP A 607 -29.18 -22.87 -22.47
C ASP A 607 -29.41 -21.44 -22.94
N LEU A 608 -29.95 -21.28 -24.14
CA LEU A 608 -30.08 -20.00 -24.86
C LEU A 608 -31.53 -19.48 -24.85
N SER A 609 -32.39 -20.05 -24.00
CA SER A 609 -33.82 -19.72 -23.96
C SER A 609 -34.15 -18.27 -23.55
N ALA A 610 -33.20 -17.56 -22.95
CA ALA A 610 -33.34 -16.14 -22.56
C ALA A 610 -32.85 -15.13 -23.63
N MET A 611 -32.40 -15.59 -24.81
CA MET A 611 -31.79 -14.72 -25.83
C MET A 611 -32.75 -14.33 -26.97
N ASP A 612 -32.98 -13.03 -27.16
CA ASP A 612 -33.79 -12.46 -28.24
C ASP A 612 -33.07 -12.48 -29.61
N ASP A 613 -32.96 -13.68 -30.21
CA ASP A 613 -32.49 -13.89 -31.60
C ASP A 613 -31.14 -13.19 -31.95
N SER A 614 -30.27 -12.95 -30.96
CA SER A 614 -28.90 -12.42 -31.11
C SER A 614 -27.86 -13.56 -31.12
N PRO A 615 -26.73 -13.43 -31.84
CA PRO A 615 -25.62 -14.37 -31.78
C PRO A 615 -24.53 -14.01 -30.74
N VAL A 616 -24.62 -12.86 -30.06
CA VAL A 616 -23.60 -12.38 -29.12
C VAL A 616 -24.02 -12.65 -27.68
N LEU A 617 -23.14 -13.30 -26.91
CA LEU A 617 -23.35 -13.69 -25.52
C LEU A 617 -22.95 -12.58 -24.53
N TRP A 618 -21.71 -12.08 -24.63
CA TRP A 618 -21.19 -10.96 -23.84
C TRP A 618 -20.03 -10.27 -24.57
N ILE A 619 -19.64 -9.08 -24.10
CA ILE A 619 -18.58 -8.25 -24.69
C ILE A 619 -17.60 -7.84 -23.58
N ARG A 620 -16.30 -8.07 -23.80
CA ARG A 620 -15.21 -7.54 -22.96
C ARG A 620 -14.43 -6.46 -23.71
N LEU A 621 -13.94 -5.48 -22.98
CA LEU A 621 -13.12 -4.37 -23.49
C LEU A 621 -11.79 -4.38 -22.72
N ASP A 622 -10.67 -4.45 -23.46
CA ASP A 622 -9.31 -4.60 -22.93
C ASP A 622 -9.20 -5.68 -21.82
N PRO A 623 -9.47 -6.96 -22.15
CA PRO A 623 -9.54 -8.06 -21.19
C PRO A 623 -8.20 -8.36 -20.49
N GLU A 624 -7.08 -7.91 -21.06
CA GLU A 624 -5.75 -8.04 -20.43
C GLU A 624 -5.39 -6.84 -19.54
N MET A 625 -6.29 -5.87 -19.36
CA MET A 625 -6.10 -4.66 -18.55
C MET A 625 -4.79 -3.93 -18.94
N ILE A 626 -4.55 -3.77 -20.25
CA ILE A 626 -3.34 -3.14 -20.76
C ILE A 626 -3.39 -1.64 -20.53
N LEU A 627 -4.56 -1.01 -20.58
CA LEU A 627 -4.66 0.44 -20.35
C LEU A 627 -4.92 0.76 -18.88
N ILE A 628 -4.35 1.87 -18.40
CA ILE A 628 -4.84 2.50 -17.16
C ILE A 628 -6.18 3.16 -17.51
N ARG A 629 -7.26 2.47 -17.18
CA ARG A 629 -8.63 2.77 -17.60
C ARG A 629 -9.66 2.60 -16.47
N ASP A 630 -10.76 3.34 -16.59
CA ASP A 630 -12.06 3.01 -16.00
C ASP A 630 -13.07 2.63 -17.10
N LEU A 631 -14.03 1.75 -16.78
CA LEU A 631 -15.03 1.22 -17.71
C LEU A 631 -16.46 1.27 -17.16
N ASN A 632 -17.36 1.84 -17.97
CA ASN A 632 -18.80 1.63 -17.83
C ASN A 632 -19.31 0.87 -19.07
N ILE A 633 -19.66 -0.41 -18.90
CA ILE A 633 -20.22 -1.26 -19.96
C ILE A 633 -21.72 -1.41 -19.74
N GLU A 634 -22.52 -1.10 -20.75
CA GLU A 634 -23.97 -1.28 -20.72
C GLU A 634 -24.38 -2.54 -21.51
N GLN A 635 -24.82 -3.57 -20.80
CA GLN A 635 -25.30 -4.85 -21.33
C GLN A 635 -26.55 -5.32 -20.55
N PRO A 636 -27.47 -6.08 -21.18
CA PRO A 636 -28.59 -6.74 -20.49
C PRO A 636 -28.16 -7.69 -19.35
N ASP A 637 -29.04 -7.90 -18.37
CA ASP A 637 -28.76 -8.73 -17.19
C ASP A 637 -28.41 -10.18 -17.55
N PHE A 638 -29.06 -10.76 -18.55
CA PHE A 638 -28.76 -12.11 -19.02
C PHE A 638 -27.33 -12.27 -19.55
N GLN A 639 -26.73 -11.23 -20.14
CA GLN A 639 -25.35 -11.31 -20.63
C GLN A 639 -24.37 -11.42 -19.46
N TRP A 640 -24.55 -10.61 -18.41
CA TRP A 640 -23.79 -10.69 -17.18
C TRP A 640 -24.01 -12.03 -16.43
N GLN A 641 -25.23 -12.58 -16.45
CA GLN A 641 -25.53 -13.90 -15.87
C GLN A 641 -24.79 -15.03 -16.61
N TYR A 642 -24.74 -15.01 -17.94
CA TYR A 642 -23.96 -15.99 -18.72
C TYR A 642 -22.45 -15.80 -18.52
N GLN A 643 -21.96 -14.55 -18.52
CA GLN A 643 -20.56 -14.25 -18.25
C GLN A 643 -20.15 -14.80 -16.87
N LEU A 644 -20.92 -14.55 -15.81
CA LEU A 644 -20.61 -15.06 -14.47
C LEU A 644 -20.62 -16.59 -14.37
N ARG A 645 -21.53 -17.28 -15.08
CA ARG A 645 -21.65 -18.75 -15.05
C ARG A 645 -20.61 -19.49 -15.88
N HIS A 646 -20.15 -18.90 -16.99
CA HIS A 646 -19.41 -19.64 -18.02
C HIS A 646 -18.04 -19.05 -18.37
N GLU A 647 -17.83 -17.74 -18.22
CA GLU A 647 -16.49 -17.16 -18.41
C GLU A 647 -15.54 -17.70 -17.32
N ARG A 648 -14.34 -18.13 -17.72
CA ARG A 648 -13.33 -18.66 -16.78
C ARG A 648 -12.33 -17.61 -16.29
N ASP A 649 -12.31 -16.43 -16.91
CA ASP A 649 -11.47 -15.31 -16.51
C ASP A 649 -12.03 -14.58 -15.28
N VAL A 650 -11.22 -14.54 -14.21
CA VAL A 650 -11.59 -14.03 -12.89
C VAL A 650 -11.95 -12.54 -12.89
N THR A 651 -11.27 -11.72 -13.70
CA THR A 651 -11.56 -10.27 -13.78
C THR A 651 -12.94 -10.00 -14.37
N ALA A 652 -13.32 -10.77 -15.39
CA ALA A 652 -14.61 -10.73 -16.04
C ALA A 652 -15.74 -11.27 -15.13
N GLN A 653 -15.45 -12.26 -14.28
CA GLN A 653 -16.37 -12.70 -13.23
C GLN A 653 -16.61 -11.59 -12.19
N PHE A 654 -15.57 -10.88 -11.74
CA PHE A 654 -15.74 -9.74 -10.82
C PHE A 654 -16.47 -8.53 -11.45
N GLU A 655 -16.22 -8.24 -12.73
CA GLU A 655 -16.97 -7.20 -13.45
C GLU A 655 -18.45 -7.57 -13.58
N ALA A 656 -18.77 -8.84 -13.89
CA ALA A 656 -20.14 -9.34 -13.90
C ALA A 656 -20.81 -9.27 -12.52
N ILE A 657 -20.14 -9.68 -11.44
CA ILE A 657 -20.67 -9.58 -10.06
C ILE A 657 -21.04 -8.13 -9.72
N LYS A 658 -20.15 -7.17 -10.02
CA LYS A 658 -20.38 -5.73 -9.77
C LYS A 658 -21.50 -5.14 -10.63
N ALA A 659 -21.68 -5.62 -11.86
CA ALA A 659 -22.80 -5.23 -12.72
C ALA A 659 -24.14 -5.79 -12.21
N LEU A 660 -24.16 -7.06 -11.76
CA LEU A 660 -25.34 -7.76 -11.29
C LEU A 660 -25.93 -7.19 -9.98
N GLU A 661 -25.16 -6.44 -9.19
CA GLU A 661 -25.69 -5.66 -8.04
C GLU A 661 -26.80 -4.66 -8.43
N LYS A 662 -26.87 -4.28 -9.71
CA LYS A 662 -27.89 -3.39 -10.29
C LYS A 662 -29.14 -4.12 -10.80
N TYR A 663 -29.11 -5.46 -10.90
CA TYR A 663 -30.12 -6.26 -11.60
C TYR A 663 -30.73 -7.37 -10.71
N PRO A 664 -31.64 -7.00 -9.78
CA PRO A 664 -32.24 -7.93 -8.83
C PRO A 664 -33.31 -8.84 -9.47
N THR A 665 -32.87 -9.89 -10.16
CA THR A 665 -33.75 -10.86 -10.82
C THR A 665 -33.55 -12.28 -10.26
N ASN A 666 -34.58 -13.13 -10.40
CA ASN A 666 -34.49 -14.53 -9.99
C ASN A 666 -33.38 -15.30 -10.72
N ALA A 667 -33.06 -14.91 -11.96
CA ALA A 667 -31.97 -15.48 -12.73
C ALA A 667 -30.59 -15.02 -12.21
N THR A 668 -30.41 -13.74 -11.90
CA THR A 668 -29.22 -13.21 -11.18
C THR A 668 -28.99 -13.97 -9.86
N ARG A 669 -30.03 -14.12 -9.04
CA ARG A 669 -29.97 -14.85 -7.76
C ARG A 669 -29.56 -16.31 -7.94
N SER A 670 -30.06 -16.98 -8.98
CA SER A 670 -29.64 -18.35 -9.32
C SER A 670 -28.18 -18.38 -9.74
N ALA A 671 -27.76 -17.54 -10.69
CA ALA A 671 -26.38 -17.50 -11.18
C ALA A 671 -25.36 -17.30 -10.04
N LEU A 672 -25.63 -16.36 -9.13
CA LEU A 672 -24.80 -16.14 -7.94
C LEU A 672 -24.76 -17.37 -7.01
N THR A 673 -25.88 -18.07 -6.83
CA THR A 673 -25.95 -19.32 -6.06
C THR A 673 -25.09 -20.41 -6.70
N ASP A 674 -25.22 -20.60 -8.02
CA ASP A 674 -24.47 -21.60 -8.79
C ASP A 674 -22.94 -21.33 -8.70
N THR A 675 -22.53 -20.07 -8.82
CA THR A 675 -21.12 -19.65 -8.69
C THR A 675 -20.55 -19.91 -7.29
N ILE A 676 -21.35 -19.75 -6.23
CA ILE A 676 -20.90 -20.02 -4.85
C ILE A 676 -20.70 -21.52 -4.61
N GLU A 677 -21.55 -22.38 -5.17
CA GLU A 677 -21.43 -23.83 -5.03
C GLU A 677 -20.38 -24.46 -5.97
N SER A 678 -20.02 -23.80 -7.08
CA SER A 678 -19.09 -24.32 -8.09
C SER A 678 -17.65 -24.43 -7.59
N GLU A 679 -17.16 -25.65 -7.37
CA GLU A 679 -15.77 -25.92 -6.96
C GLU A 679 -14.70 -25.49 -7.97
N GLN A 680 -15.09 -25.28 -9.24
CA GLN A 680 -14.19 -24.76 -10.28
C GLN A 680 -14.06 -23.21 -10.28
N CYS A 681 -14.93 -22.49 -9.57
CA CYS A 681 -14.86 -21.04 -9.48
C CYS A 681 -13.78 -20.59 -8.47
N PHE A 682 -13.05 -19.51 -8.78
CA PHE A 682 -11.99 -18.99 -7.91
C PHE A 682 -12.54 -18.53 -6.56
N TYR A 683 -11.84 -18.83 -5.46
CA TYR A 683 -12.39 -18.68 -4.09
C TYR A 683 -12.86 -17.25 -3.78
N LYS A 684 -12.10 -16.22 -4.17
CA LYS A 684 -12.52 -14.81 -4.01
C LYS A 684 -13.76 -14.44 -4.84
N VAL A 685 -13.96 -15.04 -6.01
CA VAL A 685 -15.17 -14.82 -6.83
C VAL A 685 -16.39 -15.39 -6.10
N ARG A 686 -16.28 -16.55 -5.43
CA ARG A 686 -17.36 -17.09 -4.59
C ARG A 686 -17.65 -16.20 -3.38
N CYS A 687 -16.61 -15.61 -2.78
CA CYS A 687 -16.73 -14.68 -1.66
C CYS A 687 -17.48 -13.38 -2.06
N GLU A 688 -17.07 -12.73 -3.15
CA GLU A 688 -17.77 -11.55 -3.68
C GLU A 688 -19.17 -11.89 -4.20
N ALA A 689 -19.39 -13.09 -4.77
CA ALA A 689 -20.71 -13.55 -5.16
C ALA A 689 -21.66 -13.70 -3.95
N ALA A 690 -21.17 -14.11 -2.77
CA ALA A 690 -21.98 -14.15 -1.55
C ALA A 690 -22.36 -12.74 -1.05
N HIS A 691 -21.45 -11.78 -1.12
CA HIS A 691 -21.75 -10.37 -0.80
C HIS A 691 -22.73 -9.74 -1.81
N CYS A 692 -22.58 -10.02 -3.11
CA CYS A 692 -23.52 -9.57 -4.14
C CYS A 692 -24.90 -10.24 -3.99
N LEU A 693 -24.96 -11.55 -3.72
CA LEU A 693 -26.20 -12.29 -3.44
C LEU A 693 -26.96 -11.67 -2.26
N THR A 694 -26.25 -11.17 -1.25
CA THR A 694 -26.84 -10.45 -0.11
C THR A 694 -27.49 -9.13 -0.54
N LYS A 695 -26.79 -8.32 -1.34
CA LYS A 695 -27.32 -7.06 -1.89
C LYS A 695 -28.55 -7.28 -2.79
N VAL A 696 -28.48 -8.28 -3.67
CA VAL A 696 -29.57 -8.69 -4.56
C VAL A 696 -30.77 -9.20 -3.76
N ALA A 697 -30.57 -10.08 -2.78
CA ALA A 697 -31.65 -10.58 -1.93
C ALA A 697 -32.36 -9.44 -1.17
N ASN A 698 -31.61 -8.47 -0.65
CA ASN A 698 -32.17 -7.28 0.02
C ASN A 698 -32.99 -6.36 -0.90
N GLN A 699 -32.74 -6.39 -2.22
CA GLN A 699 -33.59 -5.69 -3.21
C GLN A 699 -34.83 -6.51 -3.61
N MET A 700 -34.79 -7.84 -3.48
CA MET A 700 -35.85 -8.77 -3.90
C MET A 700 -36.87 -9.16 -2.82
N VAL A 701 -36.75 -8.63 -1.59
CA VAL A 701 -37.49 -9.14 -0.39
C VAL A 701 -39.02 -9.11 -0.54
N THR A 702 -39.57 -8.19 -1.33
CA THR A 702 -41.02 -8.13 -1.59
C THR A 702 -41.54 -9.20 -2.55
N GLN A 703 -40.65 -9.86 -3.30
CA GLN A 703 -40.98 -10.86 -4.33
C GLN A 703 -40.74 -12.30 -3.86
N TRP A 704 -39.98 -12.52 -2.78
CA TRP A 704 -39.57 -13.86 -2.35
C TRP A 704 -39.50 -14.01 -0.83
N SER A 705 -40.17 -15.05 -0.33
CA SER A 705 -40.33 -15.37 1.10
C SER A 705 -39.74 -16.74 1.49
N GLY A 706 -38.89 -17.32 0.65
CA GLY A 706 -38.26 -18.63 0.92
C GLY A 706 -37.07 -18.57 1.88
N PRO A 707 -36.62 -19.72 2.41
CA PRO A 707 -35.49 -19.78 3.34
C PRO A 707 -34.18 -19.31 2.66
N PRO A 708 -33.26 -18.63 3.38
CA PRO A 708 -32.06 -18.04 2.79
C PRO A 708 -31.19 -19.07 2.05
N ALA A 709 -30.88 -18.83 0.77
CA ALA A 709 -30.09 -19.76 -0.04
C ALA A 709 -28.71 -20.06 0.57
N MET A 710 -28.04 -19.02 1.10
CA MET A 710 -26.74 -19.15 1.77
C MET A 710 -26.76 -20.07 3.00
N LEU A 711 -27.89 -20.18 3.70
CA LEU A 711 -28.04 -21.06 4.87
C LEU A 711 -28.10 -22.53 4.44
N ASN A 712 -28.73 -22.82 3.30
CA ASN A 712 -28.71 -24.16 2.69
C ASN A 712 -27.31 -24.50 2.16
N ILE A 713 -26.62 -23.56 1.51
CA ILE A 713 -25.23 -23.71 1.05
C ILE A 713 -24.32 -24.04 2.24
N PHE A 714 -24.40 -23.28 3.34
CA PHE A 714 -23.56 -23.53 4.51
C PHE A 714 -23.81 -24.92 5.10
N ARG A 715 -25.08 -25.33 5.28
CA ARG A 715 -25.44 -26.66 5.78
C ARG A 715 -24.98 -27.79 4.85
N LYS A 716 -24.99 -27.58 3.53
CA LYS A 716 -24.53 -28.54 2.52
C LYS A 716 -23.02 -28.82 2.62
N PHE A 717 -22.18 -27.79 2.80
CA PHE A 717 -20.73 -27.97 2.91
C PHE A 717 -20.27 -28.30 4.35
N PHE A 718 -20.72 -27.51 5.34
CA PHE A 718 -20.19 -27.51 6.71
C PHE A 718 -21.07 -28.22 7.75
N GLY A 719 -22.29 -28.64 7.37
CA GLY A 719 -23.16 -29.45 8.23
C GLY A 719 -22.70 -30.91 8.34
N SER A 720 -23.00 -31.58 9.45
CA SER A 720 -22.64 -32.99 9.68
C SER A 720 -23.37 -33.94 8.72
N PHE A 721 -22.70 -35.00 8.26
CA PHE A 721 -23.23 -35.91 7.23
C PHE A 721 -24.54 -36.57 7.66
N SER A 722 -24.62 -37.06 8.90
CA SER A 722 -25.84 -37.66 9.46
C SER A 722 -26.88 -36.64 9.93
N ALA A 723 -26.50 -35.36 10.07
CA ALA A 723 -27.32 -34.31 10.64
C ALA A 723 -26.90 -32.92 10.11
N PRO A 724 -27.34 -32.51 8.90
CA PRO A 724 -26.88 -31.26 8.26
C PRO A 724 -27.24 -29.96 8.99
N HIS A 725 -28.01 -30.05 10.09
CA HIS A 725 -28.32 -28.93 10.98
C HIS A 725 -27.28 -28.77 12.12
N ILE A 726 -26.46 -29.79 12.38
CA ILE A 726 -25.34 -29.75 13.34
C ILE A 726 -24.08 -29.34 12.57
N ILE A 727 -23.32 -28.38 13.10
CA ILE A 727 -22.07 -27.88 12.52
C ILE A 727 -20.95 -28.92 12.74
N LYS A 728 -20.11 -29.16 11.73
CA LYS A 728 -18.90 -30.01 11.87
C LYS A 728 -17.83 -29.31 12.72
N GLN A 729 -16.94 -30.10 13.34
CA GLN A 729 -15.66 -29.58 13.86
C GLN A 729 -14.87 -28.89 12.74
N ASN A 730 -14.12 -27.84 13.06
CA ASN A 730 -13.36 -27.07 12.08
C ASN A 730 -12.23 -27.91 11.44
N ASN A 731 -12.05 -27.75 10.13
CA ASN A 731 -10.94 -28.30 9.37
C ASN A 731 -10.59 -27.32 8.25
N PHE A 732 -9.46 -26.62 8.36
CA PHE A 732 -9.05 -25.61 7.37
C PHE A 732 -8.01 -26.12 6.36
N ALA A 733 -7.78 -27.43 6.27
CA ALA A 733 -6.85 -28.02 5.30
C ALA A 733 -7.23 -27.74 3.83
N ASN A 734 -8.52 -27.51 3.54
CA ASN A 734 -8.96 -26.96 2.26
C ASN A 734 -9.14 -25.44 2.36
N PHE A 735 -8.13 -24.68 1.92
CA PHE A 735 -8.14 -23.22 1.98
C PHE A 735 -9.30 -22.57 1.20
N GLN A 736 -9.77 -23.17 0.11
CA GLN A 736 -10.92 -22.63 -0.65
C GLN A 736 -12.20 -22.67 0.19
N LEU A 737 -12.43 -23.78 0.91
CA LEU A 737 -13.58 -23.94 1.79
C LEU A 737 -13.42 -23.10 3.07
N TYR A 738 -12.21 -22.94 3.61
CA TYR A 738 -11.93 -22.05 4.74
C TYR A 738 -12.33 -20.60 4.45
N PHE A 739 -11.86 -20.01 3.34
CA PHE A 739 -12.23 -18.64 2.96
C PHE A 739 -13.74 -18.49 2.74
N LEU A 740 -14.41 -19.52 2.20
CA LEU A 740 -15.86 -19.52 2.03
C LEU A 740 -16.62 -19.65 3.37
N GLN A 741 -16.14 -20.50 4.29
CA GLN A 741 -16.68 -20.64 5.66
C GLN A 741 -16.58 -19.33 6.44
N LYS A 742 -15.49 -18.58 6.23
CA LYS A 742 -15.25 -17.25 6.81
C LYS A 742 -16.19 -16.18 6.26
N VAL A 743 -16.48 -16.17 4.95
CA VAL A 743 -17.26 -15.11 4.30
C VAL A 743 -18.77 -15.31 4.35
N ILE A 744 -19.29 -16.55 4.24
CA ILE A 744 -20.74 -16.80 4.21
C ILE A 744 -21.47 -16.22 5.45
N PRO A 745 -21.00 -16.36 6.70
CA PRO A 745 -21.65 -15.77 7.87
C PRO A 745 -21.72 -14.23 7.80
N VAL A 746 -20.65 -13.58 7.34
CA VAL A 746 -20.58 -12.11 7.18
C VAL A 746 -21.56 -11.62 6.10
N ALA A 747 -21.70 -12.37 5.01
CA ALA A 747 -22.69 -12.12 3.97
C ALA A 747 -24.12 -12.34 4.50
N MET A 748 -24.40 -13.48 5.14
CA MET A 748 -25.71 -13.79 5.74
C MET A 748 -26.17 -12.74 6.74
N ALA A 749 -25.28 -12.23 7.60
CA ALA A 749 -25.58 -11.15 8.53
C ALA A 749 -26.06 -9.85 7.84
N GLY A 750 -25.66 -9.62 6.58
CA GLY A 750 -26.12 -8.48 5.79
C GLY A 750 -27.55 -8.63 5.24
N LEU A 751 -28.19 -9.80 5.35
CA LEU A 751 -29.57 -10.00 4.88
C LEU A 751 -30.59 -9.24 5.73
N ARG A 752 -31.67 -8.79 5.09
CA ARG A 752 -32.75 -7.99 5.69
C ARG A 752 -34.14 -8.47 5.24
N THR A 753 -35.08 -8.39 6.17
CA THR A 753 -36.53 -8.54 5.96
C THR A 753 -37.15 -7.28 5.36
N SER A 754 -38.44 -7.35 4.98
CA SER A 754 -39.25 -6.21 4.52
C SER A 754 -39.31 -5.04 5.50
N HIS A 755 -39.11 -5.32 6.80
CA HIS A 755 -39.08 -4.31 7.87
C HIS A 755 -37.69 -3.73 8.12
N GLY A 756 -36.68 -4.09 7.31
CA GLY A 756 -35.30 -3.63 7.46
C GLY A 756 -34.54 -4.29 8.62
N ILE A 757 -35.10 -5.32 9.25
CA ILE A 757 -34.52 -6.09 10.38
C ILE A 757 -33.81 -7.35 9.83
N CYS A 758 -32.72 -7.81 10.46
CA CYS A 758 -32.08 -9.08 10.09
C CYS A 758 -32.99 -10.29 10.44
N PRO A 759 -33.12 -11.31 9.56
CA PRO A 759 -33.95 -12.48 9.86
C PRO A 759 -33.53 -13.20 11.16
N PRO A 760 -34.47 -13.51 12.09
CA PRO A 760 -34.13 -14.07 13.41
C PRO A 760 -33.56 -15.49 13.33
N GLU A 761 -33.84 -16.23 12.24
CA GLU A 761 -33.20 -17.52 11.95
C GLU A 761 -31.69 -17.38 11.76
N ILE A 762 -31.24 -16.28 11.15
CA ILE A 762 -29.81 -15.99 10.92
C ILE A 762 -29.14 -15.59 12.22
N MET A 763 -29.79 -14.77 13.06
CA MET A 763 -29.27 -14.42 14.39
C MET A 763 -29.02 -15.66 15.26
N ARG A 764 -30.00 -16.56 15.34
CA ARG A 764 -29.85 -17.84 16.07
C ARG A 764 -28.71 -18.68 15.51
N PHE A 765 -28.65 -18.82 14.18
CA PHE A 765 -27.59 -19.57 13.51
C PHE A 765 -26.18 -18.97 13.73
N LEU A 766 -26.04 -17.64 13.81
CA LEU A 766 -24.76 -17.00 14.16
C LEU A 766 -24.35 -17.31 15.61
N PHE A 767 -25.28 -17.29 16.56
CA PHE A 767 -24.99 -17.71 17.94
C PHE A 767 -24.69 -19.22 18.06
N ASP A 768 -25.38 -20.07 17.29
CA ASP A 768 -25.06 -21.51 17.19
C ASP A 768 -23.62 -21.72 16.66
N LEU A 769 -23.18 -20.93 15.67
CA LEU A 769 -21.78 -20.98 15.19
C LEU A 769 -20.77 -20.65 16.29
N PHE A 770 -21.01 -19.63 17.13
CA PHE A 770 -20.14 -19.35 18.28
C PHE A 770 -20.16 -20.48 19.32
N LYS A 771 -21.35 -21.02 19.63
CA LYS A 771 -21.56 -22.04 20.65
C LYS A 771 -20.95 -23.39 20.29
N TYR A 772 -20.95 -23.75 19.01
CA TYR A 772 -20.44 -25.04 18.51
C TYR A 772 -19.10 -24.91 17.74
N ASN A 773 -18.38 -23.79 17.88
CA ASN A 773 -17.05 -23.62 17.29
C ASN A 773 -16.00 -24.47 18.03
N ASP A 774 -15.77 -25.68 17.53
CA ASP A 774 -14.72 -26.59 17.99
C ASP A 774 -13.55 -26.62 16.99
N ASN A 775 -12.39 -26.17 17.45
CA ASN A 775 -11.13 -26.16 16.69
C ASN A 775 -10.09 -27.17 17.24
N THR A 776 -10.44 -28.02 18.21
CA THR A 776 -9.48 -28.87 18.97
C THR A 776 -8.72 -29.89 18.12
N ARG A 777 -9.26 -30.29 16.96
CA ARG A 777 -8.63 -31.23 16.01
C ARG A 777 -7.99 -30.55 14.79
N ASN A 778 -8.06 -29.23 14.69
CA ASN A 778 -7.57 -28.48 13.55
C ASN A 778 -6.11 -28.06 13.79
N HIS A 779 -5.24 -28.24 12.80
CA HIS A 779 -3.85 -27.76 12.89
C HIS A 779 -3.76 -26.23 12.73
N TYR A 780 -4.77 -25.62 12.11
CA TYR A 780 -4.83 -24.18 11.83
C TYR A 780 -5.61 -23.40 12.90
N SER A 781 -5.25 -22.13 13.07
CA SER A 781 -5.85 -21.21 14.02
C SER A 781 -7.19 -20.65 13.53
N ASP A 782 -8.18 -20.54 14.41
CA ASP A 782 -9.52 -20.03 14.10
C ASP A 782 -9.69 -18.52 14.35
N VAL A 783 -8.63 -17.80 14.72
CA VAL A 783 -8.66 -16.38 15.09
C VAL A 783 -9.32 -15.50 14.02
N TYR A 784 -8.94 -15.69 12.75
CA TYR A 784 -9.54 -14.96 11.63
C TYR A 784 -10.97 -15.40 11.29
N TYR A 785 -11.36 -16.63 11.65
CA TYR A 785 -12.75 -17.09 11.53
C TYR A 785 -13.63 -16.46 12.61
N ARG A 786 -13.19 -16.49 13.87
CA ARG A 786 -13.85 -15.85 15.02
C ARG A 786 -13.99 -14.34 14.85
N SER A 787 -12.94 -13.65 14.37
CA SER A 787 -13.00 -12.23 14.00
C SER A 787 -14.10 -11.96 12.95
N ALA A 788 -14.18 -12.78 11.89
CA ALA A 788 -15.24 -12.67 10.89
C ALA A 788 -16.65 -12.95 11.47
N LEU A 789 -16.80 -13.92 12.38
CA LEU A 789 -18.06 -14.16 13.09
C LEU A 789 -18.47 -12.96 13.97
N VAL A 790 -17.52 -12.27 14.61
CA VAL A 790 -17.80 -11.03 15.36
C VAL A 790 -18.25 -9.92 14.42
N ASP A 791 -17.57 -9.72 13.29
CA ASP A 791 -18.01 -8.75 12.28
C ASP A 791 -19.37 -9.11 11.66
N ALA A 792 -19.73 -10.39 11.59
CA ALA A 792 -21.09 -10.83 11.24
C ALA A 792 -22.12 -10.38 12.29
N LEU A 793 -21.90 -10.60 13.60
CA LEU A 793 -22.79 -10.03 14.64
C LEU A 793 -22.84 -8.50 14.58
N GLY A 794 -21.73 -7.85 14.22
CA GLY A 794 -21.69 -6.42 13.93
C GLY A 794 -22.57 -5.97 12.77
N ASN A 795 -22.71 -6.80 11.75
CA ASN A 795 -23.41 -6.50 10.51
C ASN A 795 -24.89 -6.92 10.54
N SER A 796 -25.33 -7.75 11.48
CA SER A 796 -26.74 -8.11 11.65
C SER A 796 -27.54 -7.06 12.43
N ILE A 797 -26.87 -6.26 13.27
CA ILE A 797 -27.46 -5.13 13.99
C ILE A 797 -28.11 -4.12 13.03
N THR A 798 -29.22 -3.53 13.48
CA THR A 798 -29.98 -2.51 12.74
C THR A 798 -30.26 -1.29 13.62
N PRO A 799 -30.34 -0.07 13.05
CA PRO A 799 -30.52 1.17 13.82
C PRO A 799 -31.90 1.26 14.50
N VAL A 800 -31.94 1.78 15.72
CA VAL A 800 -33.16 1.83 16.56
C VAL A 800 -34.03 3.06 16.24
N VAL A 801 -34.71 3.00 15.09
CA VAL A 801 -35.59 4.08 14.60
C VAL A 801 -36.66 4.52 15.64
N SER A 802 -37.14 3.58 16.47
CA SER A 802 -38.21 3.81 17.44
C SER A 802 -37.79 4.53 18.74
N VAL A 803 -36.52 4.44 19.14
CA VAL A 803 -36.02 5.03 20.41
C VAL A 803 -35.41 6.41 20.17
N ALA A 804 -34.68 6.59 19.06
CA ALA A 804 -34.11 7.89 18.68
C ALA A 804 -35.17 9.01 18.57
N LEU A 805 -36.41 8.67 18.19
CA LEU A 805 -37.56 9.58 18.11
C LEU A 805 -38.14 10.02 19.47
N ARG A 806 -37.75 9.41 20.60
CA ARG A 806 -38.37 9.64 21.92
C ARG A 806 -37.52 10.40 22.92
N GLY A 807 -36.23 10.63 22.65
CA GLY A 807 -35.34 11.41 23.51
C GLY A 807 -35.06 10.80 24.90
N THR A 808 -35.47 9.56 25.14
CA THR A 808 -35.20 8.82 26.38
C THR A 808 -33.71 8.46 26.48
N PRO A 809 -33.06 8.61 27.65
CA PRO A 809 -31.67 8.20 27.83
C PRO A 809 -31.53 6.68 27.61
N ILE A 810 -30.55 6.30 26.80
CA ILE A 810 -30.30 4.89 26.43
C ILE A 810 -29.60 4.19 27.61
N THR A 811 -30.33 3.30 28.28
CA THR A 811 -29.83 2.44 29.37
C THR A 811 -29.74 0.98 28.92
N SER A 812 -29.02 0.13 29.67
CA SER A 812 -28.93 -1.32 29.45
C SER A 812 -30.28 -2.00 29.26
N ASP A 813 -31.29 -1.53 29.99
CA ASP A 813 -32.61 -2.17 30.08
C ASP A 813 -33.54 -1.72 28.94
N SER A 814 -33.09 -0.76 28.13
CA SER A 814 -33.76 -0.31 26.89
C SER A 814 -33.25 -1.02 25.63
N LEU A 815 -32.27 -1.91 25.76
CA LEU A 815 -31.74 -2.72 24.65
C LEU A 815 -32.77 -3.73 24.13
N SER A 816 -32.74 -3.99 22.82
CA SER A 816 -33.39 -5.17 22.25
C SER A 816 -32.73 -6.45 22.78
N ALA A 817 -33.50 -7.51 23.00
CA ALA A 817 -32.98 -8.81 23.46
C ALA A 817 -31.84 -9.34 22.56
N ASP A 818 -31.99 -9.23 21.24
CA ASP A 818 -30.94 -9.63 20.28
C ASP A 818 -29.67 -8.77 20.42
N ALA A 819 -29.81 -7.47 20.68
CA ALA A 819 -28.68 -6.56 20.85
C ALA A 819 -27.96 -6.77 22.19
N LYS A 820 -28.70 -7.14 23.24
CA LYS A 820 -28.13 -7.57 24.52
C LYS A 820 -27.30 -8.85 24.38
N LEU A 821 -27.81 -9.87 23.67
CA LEU A 821 -27.06 -11.10 23.40
C LEU A 821 -25.78 -10.85 22.58
N VAL A 822 -25.79 -9.94 21.60
CA VAL A 822 -24.57 -9.55 20.87
C VAL A 822 -23.58 -8.83 21.79
N LEU A 823 -24.06 -7.93 22.67
CA LEU A 823 -23.20 -7.24 23.62
C LEU A 823 -22.55 -8.21 24.62
N GLU A 824 -23.32 -9.14 25.18
CA GLU A 824 -22.84 -10.18 26.10
C GLU A 824 -21.73 -11.03 25.46
N GLU A 825 -21.92 -11.50 24.22
CA GLU A 825 -20.90 -12.28 23.51
C GLU A 825 -19.65 -11.45 23.14
N VAL A 826 -19.82 -10.20 22.73
CA VAL A 826 -18.68 -9.28 22.45
C VAL A 826 -17.88 -8.98 23.72
N THR A 827 -18.55 -8.74 24.86
CA THR A 827 -17.89 -8.56 26.16
C THR A 827 -17.20 -9.84 26.62
N ARG A 828 -17.81 -11.02 26.42
CA ARG A 828 -17.21 -12.32 26.72
C ARG A 828 -15.92 -12.55 25.91
N LEU A 829 -15.90 -12.18 24.63
CA LEU A 829 -14.75 -12.33 23.75
C LEU A 829 -13.60 -11.37 24.10
N LEU A 830 -13.91 -10.10 24.40
CA LEU A 830 -12.92 -9.12 24.91
C LEU A 830 -12.28 -9.58 26.23
N ASN A 831 -13.09 -10.08 27.17
CA ASN A 831 -12.59 -10.63 28.43
C ASN A 831 -11.72 -11.89 28.20
N LEU A 832 -12.12 -12.75 27.26
CA LEU A 832 -11.35 -13.95 26.90
C LEU A 832 -9.99 -13.60 26.30
N GLU A 833 -9.89 -12.62 25.40
CA GLU A 833 -8.60 -12.18 24.83
C GLU A 833 -7.69 -11.48 25.85
N LYS A 834 -8.25 -10.84 26.89
CA LYS A 834 -7.46 -10.29 27.99
C LYS A 834 -6.71 -11.38 28.78
N HIS A 835 -7.21 -12.62 28.78
CA HIS A 835 -6.55 -13.78 29.41
C HIS A 835 -5.78 -14.65 28.40
N LEU A 836 -6.26 -14.74 27.16
CA LEU A 836 -5.67 -15.54 26.08
C LEU A 836 -5.61 -14.73 24.78
N PRO A 837 -4.57 -13.88 24.61
CA PRO A 837 -4.39 -13.04 23.43
C PRO A 837 -4.48 -13.81 22.12
N SER A 838 -5.33 -13.35 21.19
CA SER A 838 -5.32 -13.88 19.82
C SER A 838 -4.10 -13.36 19.07
N TYR A 839 -3.74 -14.02 17.96
CA TYR A 839 -2.82 -13.42 17.00
C TYR A 839 -3.32 -12.01 16.61
N LYS A 840 -2.45 -11.00 16.77
CA LYS A 840 -2.70 -9.59 16.52
C LYS A 840 -3.91 -8.96 17.24
N TYR A 841 -4.47 -9.61 18.27
CA TYR A 841 -5.73 -9.20 18.90
C TYR A 841 -6.88 -8.99 17.88
N MET A 842 -6.91 -9.79 16.80
CA MET A 842 -7.85 -9.64 15.69
C MET A 842 -9.33 -9.72 16.11
N VAL A 843 -9.65 -10.51 17.15
CA VAL A 843 -11.05 -10.61 17.62
C VAL A 843 -11.43 -9.33 18.37
N SER A 844 -10.51 -8.73 19.14
CA SER A 844 -10.68 -7.45 19.83
C SER A 844 -10.79 -6.29 18.85
N VAL A 845 -10.00 -6.29 17.76
CA VAL A 845 -10.12 -5.34 16.64
C VAL A 845 -11.54 -5.36 16.05
N SER A 846 -12.09 -6.55 15.77
CA SER A 846 -13.49 -6.68 15.34
C SER A 846 -14.46 -6.22 16.45
N CYS A 847 -14.25 -6.61 17.71
CA CYS A 847 -15.12 -6.25 18.83
C CYS A 847 -15.25 -4.72 19.03
N LEU A 848 -14.14 -3.96 18.98
CA LEU A 848 -14.18 -2.50 19.08
C LEU A 848 -15.00 -1.88 17.93
N LYS A 849 -14.87 -2.40 16.71
CA LYS A 849 -15.65 -1.97 15.55
C LYS A 849 -17.14 -2.33 15.70
N VAL A 850 -17.48 -3.48 16.30
CA VAL A 850 -18.87 -3.82 16.66
C VAL A 850 -19.44 -2.86 17.71
N ILE A 851 -18.68 -2.50 18.74
CA ILE A 851 -19.11 -1.52 19.76
C ILE A 851 -19.35 -0.15 19.11
N ARG A 852 -18.52 0.30 18.16
CA ARG A 852 -18.78 1.55 17.42
C ARG A 852 -19.98 1.44 16.48
N LYS A 853 -20.25 0.28 15.87
CA LYS A 853 -21.50 0.02 15.12
C LYS A 853 -22.73 0.11 16.04
N LEU A 854 -22.69 -0.49 17.24
CA LEU A 854 -23.76 -0.41 18.25
C LEU A 854 -24.05 1.03 18.70
N GLN A 855 -23.00 1.83 18.97
CA GLN A 855 -23.14 3.26 19.27
C GLN A 855 -23.78 4.03 18.11
N LYS A 856 -23.26 3.89 16.88
CA LYS A 856 -23.82 4.55 15.68
C LYS A 856 -25.27 4.15 15.39
N CYS A 857 -25.69 2.95 15.80
CA CYS A 857 -27.06 2.46 15.64
C CYS A 857 -28.02 2.88 16.77
N GLY A 858 -27.53 3.58 17.81
CA GLY A 858 -28.34 4.03 18.95
C GLY A 858 -28.67 2.96 19.99
N HIS A 859 -27.95 1.82 20.00
CA HIS A 859 -28.09 0.79 21.05
C HIS A 859 -27.26 1.09 22.30
N LEU A 860 -26.14 1.79 22.15
CA LEU A 860 -25.23 2.14 23.25
C LEU A 860 -25.02 3.66 23.33
N PRO A 861 -24.83 4.23 24.53
CA PRO A 861 -24.46 5.63 24.68
C PRO A 861 -23.11 5.91 24.01
N SER A 862 -22.99 7.08 23.37
CA SER A 862 -21.80 7.55 22.66
C SER A 862 -20.70 8.00 23.63
N LEU A 863 -20.03 7.02 24.24
CA LEU A 863 -18.92 7.22 25.17
C LEU A 863 -17.57 6.95 24.49
N PRO A 864 -16.63 7.91 24.45
CA PRO A 864 -15.31 7.73 23.83
C PRO A 864 -14.27 7.08 24.75
N LYS A 865 -14.53 7.01 26.07
CA LYS A 865 -13.55 6.56 27.09
C LYS A 865 -12.89 5.21 26.73
N ILE A 866 -13.68 4.22 26.31
CA ILE A 866 -13.21 2.87 25.97
C ILE A 866 -12.12 2.94 24.90
N TYR A 867 -12.37 3.64 23.79
CA TYR A 867 -11.41 3.75 22.70
C TYR A 867 -10.18 4.57 23.09
N ARG A 868 -10.29 5.56 23.99
CA ARG A 868 -9.11 6.29 24.50
C ARG A 868 -8.16 5.36 25.27
N CYS A 869 -8.69 4.38 26.02
CA CYS A 869 -7.87 3.38 26.70
C CYS A 869 -7.16 2.44 25.70
N TYR A 870 -7.86 1.97 24.66
CA TYR A 870 -7.28 1.07 23.65
C TYR A 870 -6.37 1.78 22.62
N ALA A 871 -6.49 3.10 22.45
CA ALA A 871 -5.60 3.90 21.60
C ALA A 871 -4.30 4.33 22.31
N ALA A 872 -4.19 4.13 23.63
CA ALA A 872 -3.01 4.49 24.41
C ALA A 872 -1.77 3.71 24.00
N TYR A 873 -0.59 4.31 24.23
CA TYR A 873 0.71 3.67 24.03
C TYR A 873 0.87 2.43 24.94
N GLY A 874 1.68 1.45 24.50
CA GLY A 874 1.84 0.15 25.16
C GLY A 874 0.74 -0.89 24.84
N GLN A 875 -0.27 -0.51 24.05
CA GLN A 875 -1.18 -1.47 23.40
C GLN A 875 -0.65 -1.87 22.02
N TYR A 876 -1.05 -3.06 21.53
CA TYR A 876 -0.63 -3.58 20.23
C TYR A 876 -1.13 -2.71 19.04
N LEU A 877 -0.31 -2.55 17.99
CA LEU A 877 -0.54 -1.53 16.95
C LEU A 877 -1.89 -1.66 16.23
N ASP A 878 -2.26 -2.84 15.73
CA ASP A 878 -3.53 -3.00 15.00
C ASP A 878 -4.76 -2.69 15.88
N LEU A 879 -4.64 -2.95 17.20
CA LEU A 879 -5.67 -2.62 18.19
C LEU A 879 -5.75 -1.11 18.45
N ARG A 880 -4.61 -0.42 18.54
CA ARG A 880 -4.54 1.05 18.63
C ARG A 880 -5.11 1.71 17.38
N ILE A 881 -4.73 1.25 16.18
CA ILE A 881 -5.27 1.77 14.92
C ILE A 881 -6.79 1.56 14.85
N ALA A 882 -7.31 0.39 15.25
CA ALA A 882 -8.76 0.15 15.29
C ALA A 882 -9.50 1.04 16.31
N ALA A 883 -8.88 1.33 17.46
CA ALA A 883 -9.42 2.26 18.45
C ALA A 883 -9.38 3.71 17.95
N MET A 884 -8.30 4.12 17.27
CA MET A 884 -8.16 5.43 16.63
C MET A 884 -9.16 5.61 15.48
N GLU A 885 -9.39 4.59 14.65
CA GLU A 885 -10.45 4.58 13.63
C GLU A 885 -11.83 4.81 14.27
N CYS A 886 -12.13 4.12 15.37
CA CYS A 886 -13.36 4.31 16.13
C CYS A 886 -13.48 5.71 16.76
N LEU A 887 -12.36 6.32 17.19
CA LEU A 887 -12.33 7.70 17.70
C LEU A 887 -12.50 8.74 16.58
N VAL A 888 -11.88 8.58 15.42
CA VAL A 888 -12.09 9.47 14.27
C VAL A 888 -13.56 9.43 13.82
N ASP A 889 -14.13 8.22 13.73
CA ASP A 889 -15.56 8.01 13.47
C ASP A 889 -16.49 8.41 14.64
N PHE A 890 -15.94 8.66 15.83
CA PHE A 890 -16.64 9.32 16.94
C PHE A 890 -16.63 10.83 16.74
N VAL A 891 -15.45 11.43 16.51
CA VAL A 891 -15.29 12.88 16.39
C VAL A 891 -16.11 13.44 15.22
N LYS A 892 -16.18 12.70 14.12
CA LYS A 892 -16.94 13.03 12.89
C LYS A 892 -18.47 13.04 13.06
N VAL A 893 -19.02 12.41 14.11
CA VAL A 893 -20.47 12.27 14.33
C VAL A 893 -20.92 12.97 15.61
N ASP A 894 -20.27 12.65 16.73
CA ASP A 894 -20.67 13.03 18.09
C ASP A 894 -19.70 14.05 18.73
N GLY A 895 -18.49 14.18 18.14
CA GLY A 895 -17.28 14.76 18.74
C GLY A 895 -17.41 16.15 19.37
N ARG A 896 -16.89 16.29 20.59
CA ARG A 896 -16.62 17.59 21.22
C ARG A 896 -15.23 18.07 20.84
N TRP A 897 -14.93 19.34 21.15
CA TRP A 897 -13.59 19.91 20.99
C TRP A 897 -12.53 19.08 21.73
N GLU A 898 -12.83 18.66 22.96
CA GLU A 898 -11.98 17.78 23.80
C GLU A 898 -11.56 16.47 23.12
N ASP A 899 -12.41 15.92 22.24
CA ASP A 899 -12.14 14.65 21.55
C ASP A 899 -11.23 14.86 20.34
N LEU A 900 -11.44 15.96 19.59
CA LEU A 900 -10.55 16.36 18.50
C LEU A 900 -9.18 16.82 19.03
N ASP A 901 -9.15 17.63 20.09
CA ASP A 901 -7.91 18.12 20.70
C ASP A 901 -7.08 16.96 21.28
N HIS A 902 -7.73 15.93 21.85
CA HIS A 902 -7.06 14.69 22.25
C HIS A 902 -6.43 13.95 21.05
N LEU A 903 -7.13 13.82 19.92
CA LEU A 903 -6.57 13.20 18.71
C LEU A 903 -5.40 14.00 18.11
N ILE A 904 -5.52 15.33 18.01
CA ILE A 904 -4.41 16.18 17.54
C ILE A 904 -3.24 16.18 18.53
N THR A 905 -3.48 15.91 19.82
CA THR A 905 -2.42 15.73 20.82
C THR A 905 -1.73 14.37 20.69
N LEU A 906 -2.46 13.26 20.54
CA LEU A 906 -1.90 11.95 20.18
C LEU A 906 -0.97 12.08 18.95
N LEU A 907 -1.49 12.69 17.88
CA LEU A 907 -0.78 12.96 16.63
C LEU A 907 0.50 13.83 16.81
N GLU A 908 0.60 14.57 17.91
CA GLU A 908 1.70 15.47 18.26
C GLU A 908 2.67 14.94 19.32
N THR A 909 2.37 13.82 20.01
CA THR A 909 3.13 13.34 21.19
C THR A 909 3.31 11.84 21.30
N ASP A 910 2.62 11.02 20.52
CA ASP A 910 2.77 9.55 20.54
C ASP A 910 4.18 9.17 20.02
N PRO A 911 4.97 8.33 20.72
CA PRO A 911 6.32 7.98 20.27
C PRO A 911 6.31 7.18 18.95
N ASP A 912 5.30 6.35 18.74
CA ASP A 912 5.20 5.41 17.63
C ASP A 912 4.99 6.14 16.28
N PRO A 913 5.92 6.04 15.31
CA PRO A 913 5.77 6.69 14.00
C PRO A 913 4.61 6.11 13.17
N ALA A 914 4.41 4.79 13.22
CA ALA A 914 3.39 4.10 12.45
C ALA A 914 1.98 4.47 12.95
N ALA A 915 1.77 4.52 14.27
CA ALA A 915 0.51 4.96 14.87
C ALA A 915 0.19 6.43 14.54
N ARG A 916 1.18 7.33 14.59
CA ARG A 916 1.01 8.74 14.19
C ARG A 916 0.61 8.86 12.72
N HIS A 917 1.32 8.18 11.82
CA HIS A 917 0.98 8.18 10.40
C HIS A 917 -0.42 7.61 10.16
N ALA A 918 -0.76 6.45 10.74
CA ALA A 918 -2.08 5.83 10.60
C ALA A 918 -3.21 6.75 11.08
N LEU A 919 -3.05 7.42 12.24
CA LEU A 919 -4.01 8.40 12.75
C LEU A 919 -4.18 9.60 11.80
N ALA A 920 -3.08 10.11 11.24
CA ALA A 920 -3.14 11.20 10.25
C ALA A 920 -3.91 10.77 8.99
N GLN A 921 -3.58 9.59 8.45
CA GLN A 921 -4.19 9.01 7.26
C GLN A 921 -5.70 8.76 7.45
N LEU A 922 -6.11 8.29 8.63
CA LEU A 922 -7.52 8.14 9.06
C LEU A 922 -8.25 9.49 9.13
N LEU A 923 -7.64 10.52 9.72
CA LEU A 923 -8.20 11.88 9.77
C LEU A 923 -8.33 12.51 8.37
N ILE A 924 -7.45 12.18 7.42
CA ILE A 924 -7.51 12.67 6.03
C ILE A 924 -8.67 12.03 5.23
N ASP A 925 -8.98 10.75 5.45
CA ASP A 925 -10.09 10.08 4.75
C ASP A 925 -11.44 10.17 5.47
N ASN A 926 -11.45 10.33 6.79
CA ASN A 926 -12.63 10.59 7.61
C ASN A 926 -12.50 11.93 8.36
N PRO A 927 -12.40 13.08 7.66
CA PRO A 927 -12.20 14.36 8.32
C PRO A 927 -13.42 14.75 9.18
N PRO A 928 -13.19 15.37 10.35
CA PRO A 928 -14.24 15.72 11.31
C PRO A 928 -15.22 16.79 10.78
N PHE A 929 -14.79 17.57 9.79
CA PHE A 929 -15.62 18.47 8.99
C PHE A 929 -15.02 18.63 7.60
N THR A 930 -15.81 19.09 6.63
CA THR A 930 -15.37 19.32 5.25
C THR A 930 -15.32 20.80 4.89
N LYS A 931 -14.47 21.17 3.94
CA LYS A 931 -14.37 22.51 3.32
C LYS A 931 -15.69 23.13 2.83
N GLU A 932 -16.74 22.32 2.64
CA GLU A 932 -18.07 22.73 2.16
C GLU A 932 -19.06 23.01 3.31
N SER A 933 -18.70 22.61 4.53
CA SER A 933 -19.48 22.81 5.75
C SER A 933 -19.34 24.25 6.25
N LYS A 934 -20.42 25.04 6.19
CA LYS A 934 -20.43 26.44 6.67
C LYS A 934 -20.40 26.46 8.20
N SER A 935 -19.33 27.03 8.76
CA SER A 935 -19.09 27.19 10.21
C SER A 935 -19.23 25.88 11.04
N PRO A 936 -18.30 24.92 10.89
CA PRO A 936 -18.31 23.67 11.65
C PRO A 936 -18.18 23.89 13.17
N ARG A 937 -18.85 23.05 13.98
CA ARG A 937 -18.75 23.07 15.47
C ARG A 937 -17.31 22.93 15.99
N LEU A 938 -16.44 22.31 15.19
CA LEU A 938 -15.05 21.99 15.53
C LEU A 938 -14.01 22.90 14.84
N ASP A 939 -14.44 23.86 14.01
CA ASP A 939 -13.52 24.82 13.40
C ASP A 939 -13.15 25.92 14.40
N ARG A 940 -11.91 25.88 14.89
CA ARG A 940 -11.36 26.84 15.85
C ARG A 940 -10.03 27.40 15.37
N LEU A 941 -9.75 28.64 15.75
CA LEU A 941 -8.45 29.28 15.52
C LEU A 941 -7.30 28.48 16.16
N GLU A 942 -7.54 27.91 17.35
CA GLU A 942 -6.64 26.97 18.04
C GLU A 942 -6.22 25.78 17.15
N LEU A 943 -7.16 25.18 16.40
CA LEU A 943 -6.88 24.06 15.50
C LEU A 943 -5.98 24.49 14.33
N VAL A 944 -6.31 25.62 13.71
CA VAL A 944 -5.53 26.18 12.60
C VAL A 944 -4.11 26.53 13.06
N GLU A 945 -3.92 27.05 14.26
CA GLU A 945 -2.59 27.41 14.77
C GLU A 945 -1.76 26.18 15.17
N ARG A 946 -2.36 25.13 15.75
CA ARG A 946 -1.68 23.84 15.95
C ARG A 946 -1.25 23.23 14.62
N LEU A 947 -2.17 23.08 13.66
CA LEU A 947 -1.87 22.52 12.35
C LEU A 947 -0.82 23.35 11.58
N TRP A 948 -0.93 24.68 11.61
CA TRP A 948 0.04 25.57 10.96
C TRP A 948 1.43 25.41 11.60
N ARG A 949 1.54 25.46 12.93
CA ARG A 949 2.80 25.23 13.66
C ARG A 949 3.42 23.87 13.35
N ASN A 950 2.59 22.83 13.18
CA ASN A 950 3.05 21.47 12.88
C ASN A 950 3.56 21.36 11.44
N MET A 951 2.91 22.01 10.46
CA MET A 951 3.42 22.12 9.08
C MET A 951 4.70 22.98 8.97
N ASN A 952 4.79 24.07 9.73
CA ASN A 952 5.84 25.09 9.58
C ASN A 952 7.14 24.73 10.33
N ASN A 953 7.05 24.34 11.61
CA ASN A 953 8.22 24.25 12.52
C ASN A 953 8.30 22.94 13.31
N LYS A 954 7.20 22.49 13.96
CA LYS A 954 7.27 21.39 14.96
C LYS A 954 7.68 20.04 14.33
N LEU A 955 7.36 19.81 13.06
CA LEU A 955 7.76 18.62 12.31
C LEU A 955 8.91 18.92 11.33
N ALA A 956 9.96 19.63 11.78
CA ALA A 956 11.14 19.96 10.96
C ALA A 956 11.96 18.72 10.52
N TYR A 957 11.87 17.64 11.30
CA TYR A 957 12.66 16.41 11.15
C TYR A 957 11.88 15.26 10.50
N ASP A 958 10.62 15.05 10.88
CA ASP A 958 9.73 14.09 10.23
C ASP A 958 9.12 14.68 8.95
N THR A 959 9.57 14.17 7.79
CA THR A 959 9.05 14.57 6.47
C THR A 959 7.66 13.99 6.21
N LYS A 960 7.44 12.71 6.56
CA LYS A 960 6.23 11.95 6.23
C LYS A 960 5.02 12.55 6.96
N LEU A 961 5.15 12.72 8.27
CA LEU A 961 4.10 13.26 9.13
C LEU A 961 3.83 14.75 8.85
N ARG A 962 4.84 15.53 8.40
CA ARG A 962 4.59 16.92 7.96
C ARG A 962 3.73 16.96 6.70
N CYS A 963 4.03 16.11 5.71
CA CYS A 963 3.19 16.01 4.52
C CYS A 963 1.76 15.52 4.87
N ASP A 964 1.60 14.63 5.84
CA ASP A 964 0.27 14.28 6.37
C ASP A 964 -0.47 15.50 6.99
N MET A 965 0.22 16.41 7.68
CA MET A 965 -0.41 17.66 8.16
C MET A 965 -0.87 18.57 7.01
N VAL A 966 -0.10 18.63 5.91
CA VAL A 966 -0.45 19.38 4.70
C VAL A 966 -1.69 18.78 4.02
N ASP A 967 -1.77 17.46 3.92
CA ASP A 967 -2.93 16.72 3.40
C ASP A 967 -4.16 16.89 4.30
N LEU A 968 -3.99 16.88 5.62
CA LEU A 968 -5.07 17.12 6.59
C LEU A 968 -5.60 18.56 6.49
N TYR A 969 -4.71 19.55 6.37
CA TYR A 969 -5.10 20.94 6.14
C TYR A 969 -5.87 21.11 4.82
N TYR A 970 -5.46 20.41 3.75
CA TYR A 970 -6.20 20.37 2.49
C TYR A 970 -7.58 19.70 2.63
N ALA A 971 -7.70 18.62 3.42
CA ALA A 971 -8.98 17.95 3.66
C ALA A 971 -10.00 18.84 4.41
N LEU A 972 -9.53 19.58 5.41
CA LEU A 972 -10.34 20.48 6.24
C LEU A 972 -10.69 21.80 5.52
N TYR A 973 -9.70 22.48 4.93
CA TYR A 973 -9.80 23.86 4.46
C TYR A 973 -9.55 24.05 2.95
N GLY A 974 -8.85 23.10 2.31
CA GLY A 974 -8.40 23.21 0.91
C GLY A 974 -7.31 24.27 0.72
N ASN A 975 -7.15 24.76 -0.51
CA ASN A 975 -6.11 25.75 -0.84
C ASN A 975 -6.33 27.13 -0.18
N LYS A 976 -7.59 27.48 0.12
CA LYS A 976 -7.99 28.81 0.57
C LYS A 976 -7.67 29.04 2.06
N ARG A 977 -7.53 30.30 2.43
CA ARG A 977 -7.35 30.72 3.83
C ARG A 977 -8.58 30.33 4.67
N PRO A 978 -8.43 29.66 5.83
CA PRO A 978 -9.55 29.20 6.67
C PRO A 978 -10.57 30.29 7.01
N HIS A 979 -11.85 29.90 7.06
CA HIS A 979 -12.94 30.84 7.34
C HIS A 979 -12.89 31.37 8.78
N CYS A 980 -12.51 30.56 9.76
CA CYS A 980 -12.33 30.99 11.14
C CYS A 980 -11.33 32.15 11.30
N LEU A 981 -10.23 32.20 10.53
CA LEU A 981 -9.29 33.33 10.55
C LEU A 981 -9.96 34.61 10.02
N GLN A 982 -10.68 34.51 8.90
CA GLN A 982 -11.40 35.64 8.30
C GLN A 982 -12.48 36.18 9.25
N SER A 983 -13.22 35.28 9.92
CA SER A 983 -14.24 35.66 10.91
C SER A 983 -13.63 36.25 12.19
N ALA A 984 -12.47 35.77 12.63
CA ALA A 984 -11.76 36.31 13.79
C ALA A 984 -11.23 37.73 13.51
N GLU A 985 -10.63 37.96 12.34
CA GLU A 985 -10.20 39.31 11.91
C GLU A 985 -11.37 40.29 11.84
N MET A 986 -12.47 39.92 11.18
CA MET A 986 -13.68 40.74 11.15
C MET A 986 -14.22 41.03 12.56
N THR A 987 -14.23 40.03 13.45
CA THR A 987 -14.69 40.19 14.84
C THR A 987 -13.77 41.10 15.64
N ASN A 988 -12.45 41.01 15.44
CA ASN A 988 -11.48 41.89 16.10
C ASN A 988 -11.56 43.32 15.56
N MET A 989 -11.71 43.52 14.24
CA MET A 989 -12.00 44.85 13.66
C MET A 989 -13.30 45.44 14.23
N TYR A 990 -14.35 44.65 14.42
CA TYR A 990 -15.59 45.11 15.08
C TYR A 990 -15.39 45.42 16.57
N LYS A 991 -14.53 44.70 17.29
CA LYS A 991 -14.14 45.04 18.68
C LYS A 991 -13.34 46.34 18.72
N GLU A 992 -12.31 46.48 17.89
CA GLU A 992 -11.49 47.69 17.78
C GLU A 992 -12.33 48.91 17.40
N LEU A 993 -13.26 48.78 16.47
CA LEU A 993 -14.24 49.84 16.14
C LEU A 993 -15.16 50.18 17.32
N LYS A 994 -15.58 49.18 18.11
CA LYS A 994 -16.44 49.37 19.29
C LYS A 994 -15.67 49.97 20.49
N GLU A 995 -14.39 49.65 20.63
CA GLU A 995 -13.49 50.25 21.61
C GLU A 995 -13.08 51.66 21.19
N ALA A 996 -12.89 51.92 19.90
CA ALA A 996 -12.70 53.26 19.35
C ALA A 996 -13.95 54.12 19.48
N SER A 997 -15.16 53.55 19.34
CA SER A 997 -16.40 54.28 19.65
C SER A 997 -16.55 54.55 21.15
N ASN A 998 -16.23 53.57 22.01
CA ASN A 998 -16.28 53.76 23.47
C ASN A 998 -15.24 54.80 23.97
N LYS A 999 -14.06 54.87 23.34
CA LYS A 999 -13.06 55.93 23.58
C LYS A 999 -13.48 57.31 23.04
N LYS A 1000 -14.44 57.37 22.11
CA LYS A 1000 -15.04 58.64 21.62
C LYS A 1000 -16.29 59.06 22.39
N SER A 1001 -16.97 58.15 23.10
CA SER A 1001 -18.14 58.48 23.92
C SER A 1001 -17.82 59.13 25.28
N SER A 1002 -16.54 59.33 25.63
CA SER A 1002 -16.13 60.04 26.86
C SER A 1002 -15.86 61.54 26.64
N SER A 1003 -16.01 62.07 25.43
CA SER A 1003 -15.96 63.51 25.13
C SER A 1003 -17.34 63.99 24.67
N SER A 1004 -17.99 64.81 25.48
CA SER A 1004 -19.35 65.32 25.27
C SER A 1004 -19.48 66.27 24.07
N LEU A 1005 -20.56 66.17 23.31
CA LEU A 1005 -21.38 67.32 22.87
C LEU A 1005 -22.77 66.86 22.36
N THR A 1006 -23.73 67.79 22.35
CA THR A 1006 -25.19 67.54 22.22
C THR A 1006 -25.72 67.65 20.77
N PRO A 1007 -26.96 67.17 20.48
CA PRO A 1007 -27.34 66.70 19.13
C PRO A 1007 -28.24 67.64 18.30
N LEU A 1008 -28.32 67.40 16.98
CA LEU A 1008 -29.34 67.96 16.07
C LEU A 1008 -29.85 66.94 15.01
N ILE A 1009 -31.03 66.36 15.27
CA ILE A 1009 -32.25 66.35 14.42
C ILE A 1009 -32.24 65.76 12.97
N SER A 1010 -33.15 64.79 12.73
CA SER A 1010 -33.78 64.29 11.45
C SER A 1010 -32.87 63.85 10.27
N SER A 1011 -32.95 62.65 9.68
CA SER A 1011 -34.08 61.93 9.01
C SER A 1011 -34.59 62.64 7.72
N SER A 1012 -34.87 61.98 6.58
CA SER A 1012 -35.16 60.55 6.31
C SER A 1012 -35.16 60.17 4.81
N ILE A 1013 -34.96 58.88 4.50
CA ILE A 1013 -35.44 58.14 3.29
C ILE A 1013 -34.81 58.47 1.91
N GLY A 1014 -34.44 57.41 1.17
CA GLY A 1014 -34.09 57.44 -0.26
C GLY A 1014 -33.48 56.12 -0.73
N THR A 1015 -34.07 55.44 -1.72
CA THR A 1015 -33.73 54.04 -2.07
C THR A 1015 -33.13 53.83 -3.46
N SER A 1016 -32.20 52.87 -3.53
CA SER A 1016 -31.94 51.94 -4.64
C SER A 1016 -31.11 52.34 -5.87
N ALA A 1017 -30.36 51.33 -6.35
CA ALA A 1017 -30.06 50.97 -7.73
C ALA A 1017 -28.69 51.33 -8.39
N ALA A 1018 -28.26 50.37 -9.24
CA ALA A 1018 -27.38 50.48 -10.41
C ALA A 1018 -25.87 50.84 -10.28
N VAL A 1019 -25.06 49.77 -10.30
CA VAL A 1019 -23.92 49.53 -11.22
C VAL A 1019 -23.68 50.58 -12.32
N THR A 1020 -22.42 51.02 -12.49
CA THR A 1020 -21.68 51.07 -13.79
C THR A 1020 -20.16 51.21 -13.55
N THR A 1021 -19.36 50.65 -14.46
CA THR A 1021 -17.88 50.63 -14.48
C THR A 1021 -17.27 51.88 -15.13
N SER A 1022 -16.01 52.22 -14.77
CA SER A 1022 -15.03 52.66 -15.77
C SER A 1022 -13.56 52.56 -15.30
N HIS A 1023 -12.66 52.58 -16.28
CA HIS A 1023 -11.22 52.27 -16.21
C HIS A 1023 -10.34 53.41 -15.68
N THR A 1024 -9.10 53.07 -15.31
CA THR A 1024 -7.93 53.80 -15.84
C THR A 1024 -6.71 52.88 -15.95
N VAL A 1025 -5.79 53.18 -16.89
CA VAL A 1025 -4.55 52.43 -17.15
C VAL A 1025 -3.42 53.44 -17.38
N VAL A 1026 -2.28 53.31 -16.69
CA VAL A 1026 -1.00 53.91 -17.10
C VAL A 1026 0.18 52.97 -16.79
N THR A 1027 0.67 52.36 -17.86
CA THR A 1027 2.07 52.20 -18.32
C THR A 1027 3.26 52.19 -17.33
N THR A 1028 4.17 51.25 -17.59
CA THR A 1028 5.52 51.05 -17.01
C THR A 1028 6.59 52.04 -17.46
N HIS A 1029 7.71 52.15 -16.72
CA HIS A 1029 9.04 52.40 -17.30
C HIS A 1029 10.15 51.62 -16.58
N ILE A 1030 11.30 51.40 -17.25
CA ILE A 1030 12.42 50.55 -16.83
C ILE A 1030 13.74 51.28 -17.13
N THR A 1031 14.69 51.30 -16.17
CA THR A 1031 16.14 51.27 -16.46
C THR A 1031 17.00 50.84 -15.27
N THR A 1032 18.23 50.40 -15.57
CA THR A 1032 19.23 49.76 -14.68
C THR A 1032 20.32 50.73 -14.17
N THR A 1033 20.96 50.44 -13.02
CA THR A 1033 22.43 50.56 -12.79
C THR A 1033 22.89 50.05 -11.40
N ALA A 1034 24.21 49.87 -11.26
CA ALA A 1034 25.01 49.65 -10.03
C ALA A 1034 26.46 50.21 -10.32
N PRO A 1035 27.49 50.21 -9.42
CA PRO A 1035 27.57 49.71 -8.03
C PRO A 1035 28.37 50.57 -6.98
N THR A 1036 28.11 50.36 -5.67
CA THR A 1036 29.06 50.52 -4.51
C THR A 1036 29.60 51.96 -4.16
N PRO A 1037 30.58 52.17 -3.23
CA PRO A 1037 30.37 52.64 -1.84
C PRO A 1037 31.09 53.98 -1.50
N PRO A 1038 30.92 54.62 -0.29
CA PRO A 1038 31.87 54.42 0.86
C PRO A 1038 31.22 54.67 2.30
N VAL A 1039 31.61 54.05 3.45
CA VAL A 1039 32.77 54.17 4.41
C VAL A 1039 32.47 54.96 5.72
N ASP A 1040 33.24 54.65 6.78
CA ASP A 1040 33.45 55.29 8.11
C ASP A 1040 32.50 55.02 9.32
N VAL A 1041 32.93 55.04 10.60
CA VAL A 1041 34.08 54.38 11.33
C VAL A 1041 34.13 54.84 12.81
N LYS A 1042 34.23 53.91 13.79
CA LYS A 1042 35.15 53.97 14.97
C LYS A 1042 35.07 52.75 15.91
N ILE A 1043 36.04 52.67 16.83
CA ILE A 1043 36.49 51.49 17.61
C ILE A 1043 36.75 51.91 19.08
N THR A 1044 36.51 51.05 20.09
CA THR A 1044 37.42 50.85 21.25
C THR A 1044 37.05 49.64 22.13
N HIS A 1045 38.08 48.90 22.57
CA HIS A 1045 38.07 47.79 23.53
C HIS A 1045 38.11 48.28 25.01
N VAL A 1046 37.92 47.37 26.01
CA VAL A 1046 38.94 46.92 27.01
C VAL A 1046 38.32 46.32 28.32
N SER A 1047 39.04 45.37 28.93
CA SER A 1047 39.11 44.89 30.35
C SER A 1047 38.00 44.09 31.07
N ASP A 1048 38.33 42.80 31.32
CA ASP A 1048 38.67 42.18 32.64
C ASP A 1048 37.63 41.72 33.72
N SER A 1049 37.62 40.38 33.88
CA SER A 1049 37.78 39.56 35.12
C SER A 1049 36.86 39.65 36.36
N ILE A 1050 36.42 38.47 36.84
CA ILE A 1050 36.86 37.79 38.10
C ILE A 1050 36.08 36.46 38.28
N GLU A 1051 36.63 35.51 39.05
CA GLU A 1051 36.10 34.16 39.29
C GLU A 1051 35.25 34.04 40.58
N ASP A 1052 34.59 32.88 40.76
CA ASP A 1052 34.78 31.95 41.92
C ASP A 1052 33.53 31.40 42.70
N SER A 1053 33.66 30.10 43.04
CA SER A 1053 33.07 29.18 44.04
C SER A 1053 31.68 29.33 44.75
N GLU A 1054 30.85 28.29 44.54
CA GLU A 1054 30.33 27.28 45.51
C GLU A 1054 29.56 27.58 46.84
N HIS A 1055 28.59 26.68 47.10
CA HIS A 1055 28.25 26.01 48.39
C HIS A 1055 27.33 26.65 49.48
N LYS A 1056 26.06 26.17 49.48
CA LYS A 1056 25.38 25.37 50.55
C LYS A 1056 24.93 25.95 51.94
N PHE A 1057 23.69 25.52 52.30
CA PHE A 1057 23.09 25.24 53.64
C PHE A 1057 22.30 26.30 54.47
N PHE A 1058 21.42 25.73 55.32
CA PHE A 1058 20.42 26.26 56.29
C PHE A 1058 21.03 27.04 57.50
N PRO A 1059 20.28 27.75 58.42
CA PRO A 1059 18.99 27.31 59.04
C PRO A 1059 17.97 28.30 59.71
N SER A 1060 16.75 27.77 59.97
CA SER A 1060 15.96 27.80 61.24
C SER A 1060 15.52 29.09 62.01
N ALA A 1061 14.20 29.35 61.96
CA ALA A 1061 13.23 29.54 63.08
C ALA A 1061 13.04 30.87 63.87
N ASN A 1062 11.83 30.93 64.48
CA ASN A 1062 11.25 31.89 65.45
C ASN A 1062 10.89 33.33 64.96
N GLY A 1063 9.71 33.89 65.29
CA GLY A 1063 8.50 33.31 65.91
C GLY A 1063 7.51 34.34 66.49
N ASN A 1064 6.25 33.92 66.72
CA ASN A 1064 5.18 34.61 67.48
C ASN A 1064 4.57 35.92 66.90
N SER A 1065 3.29 36.27 67.15
CA SER A 1065 2.19 35.57 67.87
C SER A 1065 0.78 36.14 67.58
N ASN A 1066 -0.24 35.28 67.66
CA ASN A 1066 -1.64 35.55 68.05
C ASN A 1066 -2.55 36.37 67.08
N ASN A 1067 -3.89 36.22 67.07
CA ASN A 1067 -4.77 35.63 68.09
C ASN A 1067 -6.08 35.01 67.54
N ASN A 1068 -6.45 33.82 68.06
CA ASN A 1068 -7.81 33.26 68.31
C ASN A 1068 -8.90 33.09 67.21
N ASN A 1069 -9.81 32.09 67.30
CA ASN A 1069 -9.67 30.68 67.77
C ASN A 1069 -10.93 29.82 67.49
N SER A 1070 -10.77 28.48 67.61
CA SER A 1070 -11.78 27.42 67.87
C SER A 1070 -12.84 27.14 66.78
N ASN A 1071 -13.33 25.90 66.53
CA ASN A 1071 -13.04 24.52 66.97
C ASN A 1071 -13.89 23.57 66.07
N ILE A 1072 -13.76 22.23 65.94
CA ILE A 1072 -12.77 21.14 66.14
C ILE A 1072 -13.44 19.89 65.48
N SER A 1073 -12.85 18.88 64.84
CA SER A 1073 -11.49 18.53 64.34
C SER A 1073 -11.70 17.47 63.19
N ASN A 1074 -10.80 16.63 62.66
CA ASN A 1074 -9.44 16.19 63.01
C ASN A 1074 -8.66 15.70 61.75
N ASN A 1075 -7.82 14.67 61.90
CA ASN A 1075 -6.92 14.03 60.92
C ASN A 1075 -7.49 12.65 60.45
N ALA A 1076 -6.92 11.88 59.51
CA ALA A 1076 -5.51 11.79 59.08
C ALA A 1076 -5.26 11.34 57.61
N LYS A 1077 -3.98 11.00 57.33
CA LYS A 1077 -3.31 10.88 56.01
C LYS A 1077 -3.59 9.57 55.24
N ARG A 1078 -3.28 9.62 53.92
CA ARG A 1078 -2.92 8.50 52.99
C ARG A 1078 -4.02 7.49 52.58
N THR A 1079 -4.58 7.73 51.40
CA THR A 1079 -4.87 6.79 50.28
C THR A 1079 -5.11 7.68 49.03
N ALA A 1080 -4.85 7.32 47.76
CA ALA A 1080 -4.89 6.07 47.00
C ALA A 1080 -6.31 5.64 46.55
N SER A 1081 -6.49 5.60 45.22
CA SER A 1081 -7.49 4.84 44.45
C SER A 1081 -9.00 5.04 44.74
N GLU A 1082 -9.80 4.28 43.98
CA GLU A 1082 -11.27 4.15 43.91
C GLU A 1082 -12.19 5.38 44.06
N ALA A 1083 -12.91 5.65 42.97
CA ALA A 1083 -14.37 5.72 43.03
C ALA A 1083 -14.97 5.18 41.72
N PHE A 1084 -15.19 3.85 41.64
CA PHE A 1084 -16.33 3.19 40.96
C PHE A 1084 -16.17 1.65 40.96
N GLU A 1085 -16.30 1.04 42.14
CA GLU A 1085 -16.76 -0.34 42.26
C GLU A 1085 -18.25 -0.34 42.66
N THR A 1086 -19.07 -1.17 41.99
CA THR A 1086 -20.32 -1.74 42.54
C THR A 1086 -20.76 -2.95 41.70
N THR A 1087 -20.06 -4.08 41.77
CA THR A 1087 -20.63 -5.43 41.56
C THR A 1087 -19.67 -6.52 42.07
N ASP A 1088 -19.48 -6.60 43.38
CA ASP A 1088 -19.31 -7.87 44.08
C ASP A 1088 -19.49 -7.64 45.59
N ASP A 1089 -20.45 -8.33 46.20
CA ASP A 1089 -20.38 -8.76 47.62
C ASP A 1089 -21.55 -9.71 47.94
N LEU A 1090 -21.28 -11.01 48.06
CA LEU A 1090 -22.24 -11.98 48.61
C LEU A 1090 -21.52 -13.17 49.28
N ALA A 1091 -20.70 -12.88 50.28
CA ALA A 1091 -20.06 -13.90 51.12
C ALA A 1091 -19.93 -13.46 52.60
N LYS A 1092 -20.95 -13.75 53.42
CA LYS A 1092 -20.87 -13.94 54.89
C LYS A 1092 -22.22 -14.30 55.53
N ILE A 1093 -22.31 -15.51 56.09
CA ILE A 1093 -22.99 -15.83 57.37
C ILE A 1093 -22.07 -16.82 58.09
N GLU A 1094 -22.06 -16.79 59.42
CA GLU A 1094 -20.99 -17.37 60.27
C GLU A 1094 -21.38 -18.70 60.95
N THR A 1095 -20.35 -19.51 61.25
CA THR A 1095 -20.18 -20.43 62.41
C THR A 1095 -21.37 -21.26 62.94
N ASN A 1096 -21.23 -22.61 62.94
CA ASN A 1096 -20.91 -23.37 64.17
C ASN A 1096 -20.63 -24.89 63.96
N GLU A 1097 -20.14 -25.51 65.03
CA GLU A 1097 -19.63 -26.88 65.32
C GLU A 1097 -20.49 -28.06 64.79
N GLU A 1098 -20.01 -29.32 64.59
CA GLU A 1098 -19.47 -30.26 65.61
C GLU A 1098 -18.59 -31.44 65.07
N ILE A 1099 -17.52 -31.75 65.83
CA ILE A 1099 -17.09 -33.06 66.40
C ILE A 1099 -16.82 -34.33 65.52
N SER A 1100 -15.53 -34.73 65.47
CA SER A 1100 -14.95 -36.11 65.37
C SER A 1100 -14.99 -36.87 64.02
N ALA A 1101 -14.16 -37.90 63.75
CA ALA A 1101 -13.23 -38.66 64.62
C ALA A 1101 -11.95 -39.20 63.90
N ALA A 1102 -10.96 -39.54 64.73
CA ALA A 1102 -9.83 -40.50 64.63
C ALA A 1102 -9.71 -41.49 63.43
N ASN A 1103 -8.55 -42.09 63.09
CA ASN A 1103 -7.11 -41.87 63.41
C ASN A 1103 -6.25 -42.76 62.47
N GLU A 1104 -4.97 -42.41 62.31
CA GLU A 1104 -3.86 -43.23 61.75
C GLU A 1104 -3.39 -44.36 62.72
N PRO A 1105 -2.26 -45.10 62.47
CA PRO A 1105 -1.71 -45.71 61.24
C PRO A 1105 -1.23 -47.18 61.44
N ILE A 1106 -0.73 -47.84 60.37
CA ILE A 1106 0.39 -48.80 60.39
C ILE A 1106 1.25 -48.50 59.14
N LYS A 1107 2.47 -47.95 59.23
CA LYS A 1107 3.80 -48.61 59.40
C LYS A 1107 4.14 -49.65 58.30
N ASN A 1108 5.38 -49.74 57.80
CA ASN A 1108 6.67 -49.42 58.45
C ASN A 1108 7.81 -49.07 57.46
N GLU A 1109 8.77 -48.22 57.90
CA GLU A 1109 10.21 -48.14 57.54
C GLU A 1109 10.65 -47.86 56.06
N THR A 1110 11.75 -47.15 55.75
CA THR A 1110 12.92 -46.68 56.55
C THR A 1110 13.59 -45.44 55.90
N TYR A 1111 14.08 -44.48 56.71
CA TYR A 1111 15.32 -43.63 56.62
C TYR A 1111 15.97 -43.31 55.25
N ASP A 1112 16.57 -42.14 54.95
CA ASP A 1112 16.68 -40.77 55.53
C ASP A 1112 17.49 -39.92 54.48
N GLY A 1113 17.76 -38.60 54.55
CA GLY A 1113 17.39 -37.51 55.49
C GLY A 1113 18.28 -36.26 55.25
N ASP A 1114 17.69 -35.04 55.22
CA ASP A 1114 18.31 -33.70 54.97
C ASP A 1114 19.09 -33.48 53.64
N GLY A 1115 19.24 -32.26 53.08
CA GLY A 1115 18.56 -30.98 53.39
C GLY A 1115 19.20 -29.74 52.70
N LYS A 1116 18.36 -28.76 52.34
CA LYS A 1116 18.65 -27.30 52.09
C LYS A 1116 19.61 -26.81 50.96
N LEU A 1117 19.11 -25.76 50.28
CA LEU A 1117 19.76 -24.49 49.85
C LEU A 1117 20.79 -24.45 48.69
N GLU A 1118 20.55 -23.44 47.83
CA GLU A 1118 21.51 -22.43 47.33
C GLU A 1118 22.63 -22.72 46.28
N VAL A 1119 22.62 -21.84 45.27
CA VAL A 1119 23.76 -21.01 44.79
C VAL A 1119 24.75 -21.56 43.73
N ASN A 1120 24.98 -20.69 42.74
CA ASN A 1120 26.09 -20.56 41.79
C ASN A 1120 26.48 -21.73 40.85
N ALA A 1121 26.00 -21.58 39.62
CA ALA A 1121 26.80 -21.10 38.47
C ALA A 1121 28.01 -21.90 37.95
N SER A 1122 28.28 -21.67 36.66
CA SER A 1122 29.53 -22.00 35.94
C SER A 1122 29.76 -23.51 35.69
N THR A 1123 30.45 -23.94 34.63
CA THR A 1123 31.03 -23.18 33.51
C THR A 1123 30.99 -24.01 32.22
N SER A 1124 30.78 -23.32 31.08
CA SER A 1124 31.50 -23.48 29.80
C SER A 1124 32.00 -24.87 29.33
N ASN A 1125 31.76 -25.11 28.04
CA ASN A 1125 32.75 -25.65 27.08
C ASN A 1125 33.13 -27.16 27.24
N ASP A 1126 33.54 -27.90 26.20
CA ASP A 1126 33.63 -27.54 24.77
C ASP A 1126 33.63 -28.78 23.85
N ALA A 1127 33.69 -28.51 22.54
CA ALA A 1127 34.44 -29.28 21.56
C ALA A 1127 34.16 -30.79 21.29
N TYR A 1128 33.51 -31.00 20.14
CA TYR A 1128 34.04 -31.76 19.00
C TYR A 1128 34.19 -33.31 19.00
N SER A 1129 33.79 -33.85 17.84
CA SER A 1129 34.53 -34.84 17.03
C SER A 1129 34.53 -36.33 17.42
N ALA A 1130 33.37 -36.96 17.22
CA ALA A 1130 33.18 -37.98 16.16
C ALA A 1130 33.84 -39.38 16.25
N THR A 1131 33.42 -40.21 15.28
CA THR A 1131 33.95 -41.50 14.80
C THR A 1131 33.72 -42.79 15.61
N GLU A 1132 33.07 -43.73 14.91
CA GLU A 1132 33.32 -45.19 14.90
C GLU A 1132 32.54 -46.15 15.84
N SER A 1133 31.31 -46.44 15.39
CA SER A 1133 30.98 -47.75 14.76
C SER A 1133 30.54 -48.99 15.56
N LYS A 1134 29.33 -49.46 15.17
CA LYS A 1134 28.81 -50.86 15.15
C LYS A 1134 28.34 -51.42 16.52
N LYS A 1135 27.12 -51.97 16.63
CA LYS A 1135 26.64 -53.15 15.86
C LYS A 1135 25.09 -53.32 15.84
N LEU A 1136 24.60 -54.09 14.85
CA LEU A 1136 23.30 -54.82 14.76
C LEU A 1136 22.00 -53.97 14.68
N LYS A 1137 21.28 -53.91 13.55
CA LYS A 1137 20.30 -54.89 13.00
C LYS A 1137 19.14 -55.25 13.97
N ASN A 1138 17.86 -55.29 13.57
CA ASN A 1138 17.26 -55.30 12.22
C ASN A 1138 15.78 -54.83 12.24
N GLU A 1139 15.20 -54.59 11.05
CA GLU A 1139 13.75 -54.63 10.70
C GLU A 1139 12.76 -53.61 11.33
N ILE A 1140 11.74 -53.12 10.60
CA ILE A 1140 11.69 -52.50 9.26
C ILE A 1140 10.39 -51.67 9.17
N TYR A 1141 10.45 -50.51 8.50
CA TYR A 1141 9.28 -49.76 8.00
C TYR A 1141 9.32 -49.80 6.47
N GLU A 1142 8.16 -49.72 5.82
CA GLU A 1142 8.07 -49.29 4.41
C GLU A 1142 7.56 -47.84 4.37
N GLU A 1143 8.28 -47.01 3.63
CA GLU A 1143 7.88 -45.67 3.21
C GLU A 1143 7.40 -45.73 1.76
N ASP A 1144 6.72 -44.69 1.30
CA ASP A 1144 6.47 -44.49 -0.14
C ASP A 1144 6.53 -42.99 -0.46
N GLU A 1145 7.74 -42.46 -0.60
CA GLU A 1145 7.99 -41.26 -1.40
C GLU A 1145 8.33 -41.68 -2.84
N ASN A 1146 7.95 -40.85 -3.82
CA ASN A 1146 8.83 -40.67 -4.97
C ASN A 1146 8.63 -39.31 -5.65
N SER A 1147 9.73 -38.58 -5.81
CA SER A 1147 9.83 -37.35 -6.57
C SER A 1147 9.85 -37.59 -8.07
N VAL A 1148 9.46 -36.61 -8.89
CA VAL A 1148 9.74 -36.60 -10.33
C VAL A 1148 10.79 -35.53 -10.64
N THR A 1149 11.92 -35.94 -11.19
CA THR A 1149 12.98 -35.07 -11.70
C THR A 1149 12.83 -34.78 -13.20
N ILE A 1150 13.39 -33.66 -13.64
CA ILE A 1150 13.50 -33.23 -15.05
C ILE A 1150 14.61 -34.09 -15.71
N VAL A 1151 14.58 -34.42 -17.01
CA VAL A 1151 15.27 -33.70 -18.10
C VAL A 1151 15.02 -34.36 -19.48
N ASP A 1152 15.00 -33.51 -20.52
CA ASP A 1152 15.18 -33.74 -21.96
C ASP A 1152 14.10 -34.31 -22.89
N VAL A 1153 14.30 -33.97 -24.18
CA VAL A 1153 13.36 -34.00 -25.30
C VAL A 1153 14.04 -34.62 -26.52
N SER A 1154 13.36 -35.54 -27.22
CA SER A 1154 13.70 -35.86 -28.62
C SER A 1154 12.51 -36.33 -29.48
N GLU A 1155 12.39 -35.67 -30.63
CA GLU A 1155 11.93 -36.13 -31.94
C GLU A 1155 10.79 -37.17 -32.13
N SER A 1156 9.57 -36.63 -32.28
CA SER A 1156 8.85 -36.63 -33.58
C SER A 1156 8.07 -37.86 -34.15
N THR A 1157 7.15 -37.52 -35.07
CA THR A 1157 6.79 -38.25 -36.31
C THR A 1157 5.78 -39.42 -36.28
N ILE A 1158 4.53 -39.09 -36.67
CA ILE A 1158 3.60 -39.80 -37.59
C ILE A 1158 3.32 -41.31 -37.36
N GLY A 1159 2.05 -41.65 -37.12
CA GLY A 1159 1.53 -43.03 -37.24
C GLY A 1159 0.02 -43.14 -37.45
N ARG A 1160 -0.42 -43.47 -38.69
CA ARG A 1160 -1.67 -44.22 -38.95
C ARG A 1160 -1.38 -45.71 -38.63
N MET A 1161 -2.33 -46.65 -38.50
CA MET A 1161 -3.58 -46.81 -39.24
C MET A 1161 -4.52 -47.85 -38.57
N ASP A 1162 -5.71 -48.05 -39.14
CA ASP A 1162 -6.71 -49.03 -38.70
C ASP A 1162 -6.24 -50.49 -38.79
N SER A 1163 -6.64 -51.33 -37.81
CA SER A 1163 -7.22 -52.68 -38.01
C SER A 1163 -7.36 -53.44 -36.67
N SER A 1164 -8.17 -54.48 -36.50
CA SER A 1164 -9.59 -54.74 -36.85
C SER A 1164 -9.89 -56.22 -36.56
N PHE A 1165 -11.07 -56.56 -36.01
CA PHE A 1165 -11.55 -57.94 -35.81
C PHE A 1165 -10.74 -58.77 -34.76
N ASP A 1166 -11.24 -59.85 -34.16
CA ASP A 1166 -12.53 -60.55 -34.35
C ASP A 1166 -13.11 -61.15 -33.04
N SER A 1167 -14.35 -61.66 -33.17
CA SER A 1167 -14.85 -62.95 -32.63
C SER A 1167 -15.65 -63.02 -31.30
N THR A 1168 -16.87 -63.56 -31.48
CA THR A 1168 -17.59 -64.54 -30.62
C THR A 1168 -18.03 -64.21 -29.18
N LYS A 1169 -19.32 -63.79 -29.07
CA LYS A 1169 -20.49 -64.59 -28.61
C LYS A 1169 -20.23 -65.99 -27.98
N PRO A 1170 -21.09 -66.53 -27.05
CA PRO A 1170 -22.56 -66.52 -27.22
C PRO A 1170 -23.51 -66.47 -25.97
N ASP A 1171 -24.68 -65.87 -26.20
CA ASP A 1171 -26.07 -66.33 -25.95
C ASP A 1171 -26.67 -66.75 -24.56
N ASN A 1172 -27.98 -66.47 -24.47
CA ASN A 1172 -29.08 -67.03 -23.65
C ASN A 1172 -29.34 -66.53 -22.21
N ASP A 1173 -30.59 -66.49 -21.70
CA ASP A 1173 -31.96 -66.24 -22.28
C ASP A 1173 -32.97 -66.04 -21.09
N PHE A 1174 -34.25 -65.77 -21.36
CA PHE A 1174 -35.44 -65.73 -20.47
C PHE A 1174 -35.68 -64.47 -19.59
N LYS A 1175 -36.92 -63.97 -19.37
CA LYS A 1175 -38.13 -63.89 -20.25
C LYS A 1175 -39.26 -63.01 -19.63
N HIS A 1176 -39.99 -62.27 -20.49
CA HIS A 1176 -41.42 -61.83 -20.33
C HIS A 1176 -41.81 -60.85 -19.20
N LYS A 1177 -42.93 -60.07 -19.26
CA LYS A 1177 -44.09 -59.92 -20.20
C LYS A 1177 -44.52 -58.41 -20.20
N LEU A 1178 -44.81 -57.74 -21.34
CA LEU A 1178 -46.13 -57.50 -22.00
C LEU A 1178 -47.18 -56.70 -21.17
N ASP A 1179 -48.06 -55.83 -21.69
CA ASP A 1179 -48.38 -55.32 -23.06
C ASP A 1179 -49.28 -54.03 -22.97
N ASN A 1180 -49.62 -53.19 -23.98
CA ASN A 1180 -49.18 -53.02 -25.39
C ASN A 1180 -49.02 -51.49 -25.74
N ILE A 1181 -49.92 -50.65 -26.32
CA ILE A 1181 -51.13 -50.85 -27.14
C ILE A 1181 -51.36 -49.77 -28.26
N SER A 1182 -50.64 -49.91 -29.40
CA SER A 1182 -51.08 -49.46 -30.76
C SER A 1182 -51.00 -47.94 -31.13
N LYS A 1183 -51.03 -47.46 -32.42
CA LYS A 1183 -51.30 -48.09 -33.74
C LYS A 1183 -50.89 -47.20 -34.97
N LYS A 1184 -50.03 -47.71 -35.89
CA LYS A 1184 -50.01 -47.45 -37.39
C LYS A 1184 -49.70 -45.99 -37.90
N LYS A 1185 -49.24 -45.69 -39.13
CA LYS A 1185 -48.97 -46.44 -40.41
C LYS A 1185 -48.05 -45.62 -41.39
N LYS A 1186 -47.16 -46.29 -42.15
CA LYS A 1186 -46.84 -46.21 -43.63
C LYS A 1186 -46.95 -44.85 -44.41
N LYS A 1187 -46.15 -44.51 -45.47
CA LYS A 1187 -44.90 -45.03 -46.13
C LYS A 1187 -44.50 -44.14 -47.36
N LYS A 1188 -43.19 -43.98 -47.67
CA LYS A 1188 -42.56 -43.83 -49.04
C LYS A 1188 -42.94 -42.59 -49.94
N ASP A 1189 -42.28 -42.23 -51.06
CA ASP A 1189 -41.05 -42.64 -51.80
C ASP A 1189 -40.55 -41.52 -52.79
N LYS A 1190 -39.23 -41.40 -53.08
CA LYS A 1190 -38.59 -41.02 -54.40
C LYS A 1190 -38.83 -39.62 -55.03
N LYS A 1191 -38.13 -39.12 -56.08
CA LYS A 1191 -36.71 -39.20 -56.59
C LYS A 1191 -36.43 -38.12 -57.68
N LYS A 1192 -35.21 -37.53 -57.69
CA LYS A 1192 -34.33 -37.14 -58.84
C LYS A 1192 -34.74 -36.16 -59.99
N HIS A 1193 -33.75 -35.30 -60.35
CA HIS A 1193 -33.18 -34.97 -61.70
C HIS A 1193 -33.35 -33.58 -62.41
N LYS A 1194 -32.19 -32.90 -62.56
CA LYS A 1194 -31.55 -32.28 -63.78
C LYS A 1194 -32.09 -31.02 -64.52
N HIS A 1195 -31.19 -30.02 -64.59
CA HIS A 1195 -30.71 -29.23 -65.76
C HIS A 1195 -31.40 -27.94 -66.31
N LYS A 1196 -30.54 -26.88 -66.37
CA LYS A 1196 -30.21 -25.96 -67.50
C LYS A 1196 -31.05 -24.70 -67.84
N HIS A 1197 -30.32 -23.57 -67.78
CA HIS A 1197 -30.17 -22.47 -68.76
C HIS A 1197 -31.17 -21.28 -68.87
N LYS A 1198 -30.58 -20.10 -68.58
CA LYS A 1198 -30.41 -18.90 -69.46
C LYS A 1198 -31.37 -17.68 -69.43
N HIS A 1199 -30.69 -16.52 -69.54
CA HIS A 1199 -31.05 -15.21 -70.12
C HIS A 1199 -31.89 -14.15 -69.37
N LYS A 1200 -31.15 -13.21 -68.77
CA LYS A 1200 -31.02 -11.78 -69.17
C LYS A 1200 -32.27 -10.88 -69.34
N HIS A 1201 -32.26 -9.78 -68.57
CA HIS A 1201 -32.78 -8.42 -68.90
C HIS A 1201 -34.31 -8.26 -69.10
N ASN A 1202 -34.92 -7.08 -68.95
CA ASN A 1202 -34.38 -5.72 -68.75
C ASN A 1202 -35.38 -4.81 -67.98
N LYS A 1203 -34.91 -3.66 -67.48
CA LYS A 1203 -35.49 -2.28 -67.52
C LYS A 1203 -37.02 -2.01 -67.38
N ASP A 1204 -37.50 -0.83 -66.96
CA ASP A 1204 -36.89 0.51 -66.79
C ASP A 1204 -37.75 1.39 -65.85
N LYS A 1205 -37.13 2.34 -65.11
CA LYS A 1205 -37.65 3.71 -64.78
C LYS A 1205 -38.94 3.84 -63.91
N ASP A 1206 -39.39 5.02 -63.45
CA ASP A 1206 -39.08 6.47 -63.61
C ASP A 1206 -39.59 7.20 -62.32
N LYS A 1207 -39.35 8.47 -61.92
CA LYS A 1207 -38.50 9.62 -62.32
C LYS A 1207 -38.47 10.69 -61.18
N ASN A 1208 -37.93 11.88 -61.46
CA ASN A 1208 -38.25 13.22 -60.89
C ASN A 1208 -37.71 13.63 -59.49
N LYS A 1209 -37.23 14.88 -59.27
CA LYS A 1209 -36.71 15.92 -60.21
C LYS A 1209 -35.98 17.07 -59.44
N ASP A 1210 -35.17 17.84 -60.19
CA ASP A 1210 -34.82 19.29 -60.02
C ASP A 1210 -33.77 19.77 -58.98
N GLU A 1211 -32.92 20.80 -59.27
CA GLU A 1211 -32.38 21.36 -60.55
C GLU A 1211 -31.14 22.29 -60.29
N ARG A 1212 -30.40 22.68 -61.36
CA ARG A 1212 -29.41 23.79 -61.51
C ARG A 1212 -27.96 23.57 -61.01
N GLU A 1213 -26.92 23.51 -61.86
CA GLU A 1213 -26.24 24.52 -62.75
C GLU A 1213 -25.09 25.29 -62.02
N ARG A 1214 -23.86 25.53 -62.53
CA ARG A 1214 -23.22 25.41 -63.87
C ARG A 1214 -21.66 25.25 -63.79
N LYS A 1215 -21.04 24.74 -64.88
CA LYS A 1215 -19.66 24.84 -65.50
C LYS A 1215 -18.49 25.62 -64.78
N GLU A 1216 -17.18 25.45 -65.05
CA GLU A 1216 -16.46 24.98 -66.28
C GLU A 1216 -14.98 24.46 -66.09
N LYS A 1217 -14.42 23.82 -67.15
CA LYS A 1217 -13.08 23.24 -67.47
C LYS A 1217 -11.76 23.79 -66.82
N LYS A 1218 -10.78 22.90 -66.51
CA LYS A 1218 -9.47 22.66 -67.23
C LYS A 1218 -8.42 21.81 -66.45
N ASP A 1219 -7.53 21.14 -67.20
CA ASP A 1219 -6.25 20.48 -66.83
C ASP A 1219 -5.05 21.48 -66.80
N PRO A 1220 -3.77 21.13 -66.41
CA PRO A 1220 -3.17 19.78 -66.26
C PRO A 1220 -2.19 19.52 -65.06
N SER A 1221 -1.88 18.22 -64.81
CA SER A 1221 -0.58 17.58 -64.41
C SER A 1221 0.27 18.14 -63.21
N ILE A 1222 1.18 17.41 -62.52
CA ILE A 1222 2.19 16.39 -62.92
C ILE A 1222 2.46 15.33 -61.81
N SER A 1223 2.66 14.08 -62.27
CA SER A 1223 3.44 12.93 -61.73
C SER A 1223 3.12 12.19 -60.39
N ARG A 1224 2.87 10.88 -60.62
CA ARG A 1224 3.57 9.70 -60.03
C ARG A 1224 2.99 8.91 -58.84
N LEU A 1225 2.23 7.89 -59.26
CA LEU A 1225 2.43 6.46 -58.98
C LEU A 1225 1.96 5.86 -57.63
N GLN A 1226 0.84 5.17 -57.78
CA GLN A 1226 0.49 3.90 -57.13
C GLN A 1226 1.57 2.81 -57.46
N ALA A 1227 1.59 1.62 -56.84
CA ALA A 1227 0.51 0.93 -56.14
C ALA A 1227 1.01 -0.09 -55.08
N LYS A 1228 0.09 -0.37 -54.14
CA LYS A 1228 -0.26 -1.68 -53.55
C LYS A 1228 0.67 -2.88 -53.85
N GLU A 1229 1.00 -3.59 -52.79
CA GLU A 1229 1.10 -5.06 -52.82
C GLU A 1229 -0.05 -5.69 -52.02
N ALA A 1230 -0.32 -6.96 -52.31
CA ALA A 1230 -1.20 -7.83 -51.54
C ALA A 1230 -0.61 -9.25 -51.54
N THR A 1231 -0.77 -9.95 -50.42
CA THR A 1231 -0.56 -11.39 -50.21
C THR A 1231 -1.29 -12.24 -51.28
N PRO A 1232 -0.87 -13.49 -51.60
CA PRO A 1232 -0.52 -14.50 -50.57
C PRO A 1232 0.48 -15.65 -50.90
N GLU A 1233 0.91 -16.31 -49.82
CA GLU A 1233 1.04 -17.77 -49.60
C GLU A 1233 1.80 -18.73 -50.56
N THR A 1234 2.78 -19.42 -49.94
CA THR A 1234 3.05 -20.88 -49.97
C THR A 1234 3.92 -21.59 -51.04
N LEU A 1235 4.64 -22.59 -50.50
CA LEU A 1235 5.10 -23.88 -51.07
C LEU A 1235 6.45 -24.04 -51.81
N SER A 1236 7.36 -24.70 -51.07
CA SER A 1236 8.12 -25.92 -51.43
C SER A 1236 9.41 -25.86 -52.27
N SER A 1237 10.41 -26.64 -51.80
CA SER A 1237 11.58 -27.20 -52.52
C SER A 1237 12.61 -26.21 -53.12
N ALA A 1238 13.91 -26.52 -53.21
CA ALA A 1238 14.60 -27.82 -53.15
C ALA A 1238 16.01 -27.71 -52.52
N ASP A 1239 16.70 -28.85 -52.38
CA ASP A 1239 18.08 -28.97 -51.92
C ASP A 1239 19.11 -28.32 -52.87
N SER A 1240 20.29 -27.95 -52.35
CA SER A 1240 21.54 -28.61 -52.79
C SER A 1240 22.83 -28.16 -52.05
N SER A 1241 23.49 -29.15 -51.44
CA SER A 1241 24.95 -29.39 -51.40
C SER A 1241 25.95 -28.37 -50.83
N ASN A 1242 26.77 -28.90 -49.90
CA ASN A 1242 28.25 -28.76 -49.83
C ASN A 1242 28.86 -27.43 -49.31
N SER A 1243 29.94 -27.45 -48.51
CA SER A 1243 30.67 -28.59 -47.89
C SER A 1243 31.70 -28.13 -46.84
N ASN A 1244 31.95 -28.98 -45.83
CA ASN A 1244 33.24 -29.24 -45.15
C ASN A 1244 34.00 -28.06 -44.44
N SER A 1245 34.67 -28.26 -43.29
CA SER A 1245 34.78 -29.46 -42.42
C SER A 1245 35.40 -29.15 -41.05
N ASN A 1246 34.84 -29.80 -40.02
CA ASN A 1246 35.45 -30.28 -38.77
C ASN A 1246 35.91 -29.30 -37.65
N PRO A 1247 36.02 -29.81 -36.39
CA PRO A 1247 36.17 -29.04 -35.14
C PRO A 1247 37.44 -29.54 -34.38
N PRO A 1248 37.51 -29.67 -33.04
CA PRO A 1248 36.82 -29.01 -31.92
C PRO A 1248 37.81 -28.41 -30.88
N PHE A 1249 37.30 -27.78 -29.82
CA PHE A 1249 37.93 -27.85 -28.49
C PHE A 1249 36.89 -27.70 -27.37
N ASN A 1250 36.88 -28.64 -26.42
CA ASN A 1250 36.26 -28.47 -25.10
C ASN A 1250 37.25 -27.72 -24.19
N PHE A 1251 36.76 -27.10 -23.11
CA PHE A 1251 37.26 -27.41 -21.76
C PHE A 1251 36.19 -27.09 -20.70
N GLN A 1252 36.41 -27.68 -19.53
CA GLN A 1252 35.54 -27.84 -18.34
C GLN A 1252 34.84 -26.58 -17.86
#